data_AF-A0A0D2Y6L5-F1
#
_entry.id   AF-A0A0D2Y6L5-F1
#
_cell.length_a   1.000
_cell.length_b   1.000
_cell.length_c   1.000
_cell.angle_alpha   90.00
_cell.angle_beta   90.00
_cell.angle_gamma   90.00
#
_symmetry.space_group_name_H-M   'P 1'
#
loop_
_entity.id
_entity.type
_entity.pdbx_description
1 polymer ?
#
loop_
_entity_poly.entity_id
_entity_poly.type
_entity_poly.pdbx_seq_one_letter_code
_entity_poly.pdbx_strand_id
1 'polypeptide(L)'
;MNGIILTENMFGDILSDQASGILKSPDILSSAAVSTIYGKGKAPGVFEPFNLKPRDGEVNPLGIVQSVGLMLEISLGLKAEATALSKAVRRTLDPIDQVGSDTRTTDLGGTASPKVFMDTLLHNFDYYLEALNSADTASFPVSISTPLSPQSSTSARPMGVIEKILTHAGIGLTKPYVETGDMICVKVDWTLTSELLWGGMEKTYNQMGRPRPFRNDRLWLAVDHTVDPRTNHQPRQKGLIAKAERFRREAKIIDFLPANTSIMHTDFTRERAQPGRVVVGSDSHTCSAGSMGSFAVGFGAADVVMPMVTGETWFRVPEVCRINFVGTLPFGVGGKDVILHILGLFKRNTIAFQRAVEYGGPGLKELSMDARFAIANMTTEFGGMGTCFEADEETSAWISRRKLPEHREGGLFFRADPNAQYVDVKTIDLSEVRLTMALHPNPDDVVPIHEKAGMKLDGCFIGACTTTEEDLIVGALVLEAGLYAGMRPSRHGKRRVTPGSLIIIKNLDKHGLLDIYRQAGFEVGAPGCSYCVGINDVDVAGEGEVWLSSQNRNFRNRMGKGSFGNITCAAAVAASSFDMVVTDPKFLLDQLESAKLERLVSGGRSSGPQPVLKISEPRPEMSSNSVPVLLSSSESDVGATTPRIIRSKVQRFGQNVDTDAIIPAEFMPGVDNADLGSHCFQYFRPEFRDKVTNGSTIM
;
A
#
# COMPACT_ATOMS: atom_id res chain seq x y z
N MET A 1 12.69 -26.42 4.98
CA MET A 1 12.52 -27.89 5.02
C MET A 1 11.09 -28.17 5.44
N ASN A 2 10.13 -27.96 4.53
CA ASN A 2 8.69 -28.12 4.80
C ASN A 2 8.15 -29.00 3.68
N GLY A 3 8.27 -30.31 3.83
CA GLY A 3 7.85 -31.26 2.81
C GLY A 3 7.48 -32.58 3.46
N ILE A 4 6.51 -33.26 2.85
CA ILE A 4 6.08 -34.59 3.26
C ILE A 4 6.71 -35.58 2.29
N ILE A 5 7.33 -36.63 2.82
CA ILE A 5 7.79 -37.76 2.02
C ILE A 5 6.55 -38.56 1.62
N LEU A 6 6.07 -38.32 0.40
CA LEU A 6 4.91 -38.99 -0.16
C LEU A 6 5.33 -40.24 -0.94
N THR A 7 4.86 -41.41 -0.53
CA THR A 7 5.17 -42.70 -1.18
C THR A 7 3.90 -43.46 -1.55
N GLU A 8 3.97 -44.36 -2.54
CA GLU A 8 2.84 -45.26 -2.87
C GLU A 8 2.75 -46.47 -1.90
N ASN A 9 3.71 -46.59 -0.98
CA ASN A 9 3.87 -47.70 -0.04
C ASN A 9 4.43 -47.18 1.29
N MET A 10 4.75 -48.08 2.23
CA MET A 10 5.21 -47.70 3.57
C MET A 10 6.69 -47.31 3.69
N PHE A 11 7.44 -47.20 2.58
CA PHE A 11 8.86 -46.82 2.65
C PHE A 11 9.10 -45.36 3.04
N GLY A 12 8.08 -44.49 2.93
CA GLY A 12 8.18 -43.10 3.35
C GLY A 12 8.60 -42.96 4.81
N ASP A 13 8.10 -43.84 5.68
CA ASP A 13 8.39 -43.85 7.12
C ASP A 13 9.87 -44.12 7.42
N ILE A 14 10.45 -45.11 6.74
CA ILE A 14 11.87 -45.45 6.85
C ILE A 14 12.73 -44.26 6.42
N LEU A 15 12.34 -43.56 5.34
CA LEU A 15 13.08 -42.40 4.85
C LEU A 15 13.00 -41.22 5.82
N SER A 16 11.82 -40.95 6.40
CA SER A 16 11.67 -39.91 7.42
C SER A 16 12.50 -40.21 8.67
N ASP A 17 12.60 -41.47 9.08
CA ASP A 17 13.40 -41.89 10.23
C ASP A 17 14.89 -41.72 10.02
N GLN A 18 15.40 -42.17 8.86
CA GLN A 18 16.82 -42.00 8.54
C GLN A 18 17.19 -40.52 8.43
N ALA A 19 16.33 -39.71 7.80
CA ALA A 19 16.54 -38.27 7.71
C ALA A 19 16.54 -37.59 9.09
N SER A 20 15.58 -37.96 9.95
CA SER A 20 15.48 -37.46 11.33
C SER A 20 16.71 -37.85 12.17
N GLY A 21 17.19 -39.08 12.00
CA GLY A 21 18.42 -39.57 12.65
C GLY A 21 19.67 -38.79 12.22
N ILE A 22 19.80 -38.47 10.92
CA ILE A 22 20.92 -37.67 10.38
C ILE A 22 20.88 -36.25 10.93
N LEU A 23 19.71 -35.61 10.92
CA LEU A 23 19.53 -34.24 11.37
C LEU A 23 19.54 -34.09 12.90
N LYS A 24 19.55 -35.22 13.64
CA LYS A 24 19.35 -35.27 15.09
C LYS A 24 18.11 -34.49 15.53
N SER A 25 17.11 -34.45 14.67
CA SER A 25 15.84 -33.77 14.91
C SER A 25 14.72 -34.75 14.60
N PRO A 26 14.27 -35.52 15.60
CA PRO A 26 13.07 -36.32 15.42
C PRO A 26 11.93 -35.38 14.97
N ASP A 27 11.11 -35.85 14.03
CA ASP A 27 9.81 -35.24 13.71
C ASP A 27 9.82 -34.00 12.79
N ILE A 28 10.95 -33.63 12.14
CA ILE A 28 10.98 -32.55 11.12
C ILE A 28 10.32 -32.96 9.79
N LEU A 29 10.42 -34.23 9.41
CA LEU A 29 9.91 -34.75 8.13
C LEU A 29 8.78 -35.74 8.36
N SER A 30 7.60 -35.40 7.88
CA SER A 30 6.45 -36.32 7.86
C SER A 30 6.56 -37.24 6.66
N SER A 31 6.00 -38.43 6.79
CA SER A 31 5.75 -39.32 5.66
C SER A 31 4.26 -39.57 5.53
N ALA A 32 3.82 -39.86 4.31
CA ALA A 32 2.45 -40.25 4.03
C ALA A 32 2.45 -41.27 2.89
N ALA A 33 1.63 -42.31 3.00
CA ALA A 33 1.43 -43.27 1.92
C ALA A 33 0.13 -42.94 1.16
N VAL A 34 0.16 -42.90 -0.18
CA VAL A 34 -1.04 -42.73 -1.01
C VAL A 34 -1.40 -44.05 -1.67
N SER A 35 -2.64 -44.51 -1.46
CA SER A 35 -3.15 -45.73 -2.10
C SER A 35 -4.25 -45.42 -3.10
N THR A 36 -4.10 -45.93 -4.32
CA THR A 36 -5.10 -45.90 -5.40
C THR A 36 -6.03 -47.12 -5.39
N ILE A 37 -5.89 -48.02 -4.40
CA ILE A 37 -6.54 -49.34 -4.38
C ILE A 37 -8.06 -49.26 -4.06
N TYR A 38 -8.59 -48.11 -3.66
CA TYR A 38 -10.04 -47.94 -3.51
C TYR A 38 -10.72 -47.83 -4.87
N GLY A 39 -11.50 -48.86 -5.19
CA GLY A 39 -12.08 -49.18 -6.50
C GLY A 39 -12.71 -48.04 -7.29
N LYS A 40 -12.74 -48.25 -8.62
CA LYS A 40 -13.35 -47.43 -9.69
C LYS A 40 -14.36 -46.39 -9.15
N GLY A 41 -13.91 -45.15 -8.99
CA GLY A 41 -14.76 -43.99 -8.70
C GLY A 41 -14.58 -43.30 -7.33
N LYS A 42 -13.60 -43.70 -6.49
CA LYS A 42 -13.28 -43.00 -5.22
C LYS A 42 -11.91 -42.31 -5.29
N ALA A 43 -11.75 -41.20 -4.54
CA ALA A 43 -10.49 -40.47 -4.42
C ALA A 43 -9.40 -41.33 -3.73
N PRO A 44 -8.11 -41.13 -4.04
CA PRO A 44 -7.01 -41.86 -3.40
C PRO A 44 -7.04 -41.66 -1.88
N GLY A 45 -6.73 -42.71 -1.11
CA GLY A 45 -6.66 -42.61 0.34
C GLY A 45 -5.24 -42.33 0.81
N VAL A 46 -5.05 -41.33 1.67
CA VAL A 46 -3.80 -41.15 2.44
C VAL A 46 -3.82 -42.07 3.66
N PHE A 47 -2.84 -42.97 3.75
CA PHE A 47 -2.63 -43.92 4.84
C PHE A 47 -1.36 -43.58 5.62
N GLU A 48 -1.42 -43.83 6.93
CA GLU A 48 -0.30 -43.76 7.87
C GLU A 48 0.53 -42.46 7.80
N PRO A 49 -0.06 -41.31 8.18
CA PRO A 49 0.65 -40.03 8.19
C PRO A 49 1.73 -39.86 9.29
N PHE A 50 2.08 -40.90 10.06
CA PHE A 50 2.83 -40.74 11.33
C PHE A 50 3.83 -41.83 11.67
N ASN A 51 4.99 -41.39 12.19
CA ASN A 51 5.81 -42.15 13.13
C ASN A 51 5.66 -41.60 14.56
N LEU A 52 5.42 -42.48 15.53
CA LEU A 52 5.25 -42.16 16.95
C LEU A 52 6.33 -42.90 17.76
N LYS A 53 7.45 -42.23 18.01
CA LYS A 53 8.24 -42.53 19.22
C LYS A 53 8.56 -41.23 19.96
N PRO A 54 7.57 -40.66 20.67
CA PRO A 54 7.83 -39.52 21.54
C PRO A 54 8.88 -39.92 22.57
N ARG A 55 9.98 -39.18 22.63
CA ARG A 55 10.79 -39.10 23.85
C ARG A 55 10.19 -37.96 24.67
N ASP A 56 9.68 -38.29 25.85
CA ASP A 56 9.19 -37.39 26.91
C ASP A 56 8.87 -35.93 26.47
N GLY A 57 7.65 -35.77 25.95
CA GLY A 57 6.87 -34.52 25.95
C GLY A 57 7.57 -33.26 25.43
N GLU A 58 7.62 -33.07 24.11
CA GLU A 58 7.60 -31.78 23.39
C GLU A 58 7.71 -32.01 21.85
N VAL A 59 6.81 -32.82 21.29
CA VAL A 59 6.85 -33.16 19.84
C VAL A 59 6.41 -31.97 18.98
N ASN A 60 7.18 -31.64 17.95
CA ASN A 60 6.79 -30.62 16.98
C ASN A 60 5.56 -31.09 16.18
N PRO A 61 4.44 -30.37 16.23
CA PRO A 61 3.20 -30.77 15.59
C PRO A 61 3.15 -30.44 14.08
N LEU A 62 4.14 -29.71 13.55
CA LEU A 62 4.12 -29.22 12.16
C LEU A 62 3.92 -30.37 11.17
N GLY A 63 4.63 -31.48 11.37
CA GLY A 63 4.50 -32.63 10.48
C GLY A 63 3.09 -33.23 10.49
N ILE A 64 2.47 -33.28 11.67
CA ILE A 64 1.09 -33.72 11.86
C ILE A 64 0.12 -32.84 11.07
N VAL A 65 0.27 -31.54 11.20
CA VAL A 65 -0.60 -30.58 10.53
C VAL A 65 -0.46 -30.68 9.00
N GLN A 66 0.76 -30.85 8.49
CA GLN A 66 1.01 -30.99 7.07
C GLN A 66 0.37 -32.26 6.50
N SER A 67 0.48 -33.40 7.19
CA SER A 67 -0.20 -34.64 6.81
C SER A 67 -1.73 -34.51 6.82
N VAL A 68 -2.30 -33.79 7.79
CA VAL A 68 -3.74 -33.46 7.80
C VAL A 68 -4.12 -32.63 6.56
N GLY A 69 -3.28 -31.67 6.16
CA GLY A 69 -3.45 -30.91 4.93
C GLY A 69 -3.56 -31.80 3.68
N LEU A 70 -2.67 -32.79 3.54
CA LEU A 70 -2.77 -33.76 2.43
C LEU A 70 -4.03 -34.62 2.50
N MET A 71 -4.43 -35.04 3.71
CA MET A 71 -5.65 -35.82 3.90
C MET A 71 -6.91 -35.02 3.48
N LEU A 72 -6.98 -33.74 3.85
CA LEU A 72 -8.03 -32.82 3.42
C LEU A 72 -8.07 -32.73 1.89
N GLU A 73 -6.92 -32.52 1.25
CA GLU A 73 -6.82 -32.35 -0.20
C GLU A 73 -7.13 -33.63 -0.98
N ILE A 74 -6.46 -34.74 -0.64
CA ILE A 74 -6.42 -35.97 -1.45
C ILE A 74 -7.57 -36.90 -1.07
N SER A 75 -7.76 -37.18 0.23
CA SER A 75 -8.75 -38.15 0.69
C SER A 75 -10.16 -37.57 0.75
N LEU A 76 -10.29 -36.31 1.18
CA LEU A 76 -11.59 -35.67 1.45
C LEU A 76 -12.05 -34.70 0.34
N GLY A 77 -11.16 -34.33 -0.58
CA GLY A 77 -11.46 -33.37 -1.65
C GLY A 77 -11.66 -31.92 -1.16
N LEU A 78 -11.30 -31.63 0.09
CA LEU A 78 -11.41 -30.33 0.77
C LEU A 78 -10.18 -29.46 0.45
N LYS A 79 -10.03 -29.12 -0.84
CA LYS A 79 -8.85 -28.38 -1.35
C LYS A 79 -8.74 -26.97 -0.79
N ALA A 80 -9.88 -26.29 -0.57
CA ALA A 80 -9.90 -24.93 -0.07
C ALA A 80 -9.41 -24.89 1.39
N GLU A 81 -9.87 -25.83 2.21
CA GLU A 81 -9.50 -26.01 3.62
C GLU A 81 -8.04 -26.46 3.76
N ALA A 82 -7.58 -27.38 2.90
CA ALA A 82 -6.17 -27.79 2.84
C ALA A 82 -5.26 -26.59 2.50
N THR A 83 -5.70 -25.74 1.57
CA THR A 83 -5.00 -24.50 1.20
C THR A 83 -5.00 -23.52 2.36
N ALA A 84 -6.14 -23.30 3.03
CA ALA A 84 -6.25 -22.45 4.21
C ALA A 84 -5.32 -22.93 5.35
N LEU A 85 -5.24 -24.24 5.58
CA LEU A 85 -4.33 -24.81 6.57
C LEU A 85 -2.87 -24.58 6.19
N SER A 86 -2.52 -24.77 4.92
CA SER A 86 -1.17 -24.50 4.41
C SER A 86 -0.77 -23.03 4.56
N LYS A 87 -1.71 -22.11 4.33
CA LYS A 87 -1.52 -20.67 4.57
C LYS A 87 -1.36 -20.36 6.06
N ALA A 88 -2.14 -21.01 6.92
CA ALA A 88 -2.02 -20.86 8.38
C ALA A 88 -0.67 -21.36 8.91
N VAL A 89 -0.18 -22.48 8.39
CA VAL A 89 1.18 -22.99 8.68
C VAL A 89 2.23 -21.96 8.29
N ARG A 90 2.20 -21.46 7.05
CA ARG A 90 3.13 -20.41 6.60
C ARG A 90 3.04 -19.18 7.48
N ARG A 91 1.83 -18.68 7.72
CA ARG A 91 1.59 -17.52 8.57
C ARG A 91 2.17 -17.67 9.97
N THR A 92 2.12 -18.87 10.54
CA THR A 92 2.67 -19.16 11.86
C THR A 92 4.20 -19.13 11.86
N LEU A 93 4.82 -19.64 10.79
CA LEU A 93 6.27 -19.78 10.64
C LEU A 93 6.99 -18.53 10.10
N ASP A 94 6.31 -17.78 9.24
CA ASP A 94 6.88 -16.64 8.53
C ASP A 94 7.23 -15.53 9.52
N PRO A 95 8.30 -14.76 9.27
CA PRO A 95 8.72 -13.68 10.15
C PRO A 95 7.75 -12.49 10.09
N ILE A 96 7.80 -11.62 11.11
CA ILE A 96 6.91 -10.47 11.27
C ILE A 96 6.99 -9.50 10.07
N ASP A 97 8.17 -9.34 9.46
CA ASP A 97 8.35 -8.51 8.26
C ASP A 97 7.57 -9.05 7.05
N GLN A 98 7.14 -10.30 7.07
CA GLN A 98 6.26 -10.91 6.06
C GLN A 98 4.84 -11.09 6.59
N VAL A 99 4.48 -10.28 7.59
CA VAL A 99 3.21 -10.30 8.31
C VAL A 99 2.99 -11.62 9.09
N GLY A 100 3.99 -12.48 9.24
CA GLY A 100 3.86 -13.75 9.97
C GLY A 100 3.92 -13.60 11.49
N SER A 101 3.67 -14.70 12.20
CA SER A 101 3.70 -14.77 13.67
C SER A 101 5.09 -15.09 14.24
N ASP A 102 6.06 -15.43 13.39
CA ASP A 102 7.42 -15.88 13.75
C ASP A 102 7.45 -16.90 14.91
N THR A 103 6.42 -17.73 14.99
CA THR A 103 6.24 -18.69 16.08
C THR A 103 6.79 -20.03 15.64
N ARG A 104 8.06 -20.26 15.95
CA ARG A 104 8.79 -21.49 15.62
C ARG A 104 9.15 -22.25 16.89
N THR A 105 9.02 -23.57 16.85
CA THR A 105 9.54 -24.46 17.88
C THR A 105 11.06 -24.51 17.86
N THR A 106 11.69 -25.01 18.92
CA THR A 106 13.14 -25.05 19.09
C THR A 106 13.86 -25.76 17.92
N ASP A 107 13.30 -26.86 17.43
CA ASP A 107 13.80 -27.63 16.30
C ASP A 107 13.67 -26.89 14.94
N LEU A 108 12.78 -25.90 14.86
CA LEU A 108 12.66 -24.98 13.73
C LEU A 108 13.46 -23.68 13.92
N GLY A 109 14.34 -23.64 14.93
CA GLY A 109 15.20 -22.49 15.23
C GLY A 109 14.48 -21.35 15.96
N GLY A 110 13.35 -21.62 16.60
CA GLY A 110 12.65 -20.65 17.46
C GLY A 110 12.74 -20.99 18.94
N THR A 111 11.81 -20.45 19.72
CA THR A 111 11.74 -20.62 21.18
C THR A 111 10.35 -20.98 21.68
N ALA A 112 9.39 -21.22 20.78
CA ALA A 112 8.02 -21.54 21.16
C ALA A 112 7.91 -23.01 21.62
N SER A 113 7.09 -23.27 22.62
CA SER A 113 6.69 -24.66 22.92
C SER A 113 5.73 -25.17 21.83
N PRO A 114 5.61 -26.49 21.62
CA PRO A 114 4.62 -27.09 20.74
C PRO A 114 3.18 -26.60 20.98
N LYS A 115 2.83 -26.35 22.25
CA LYS A 115 1.52 -25.80 22.61
C LYS A 115 1.33 -24.38 22.07
N VAL A 116 2.31 -23.50 22.27
CA VAL A 116 2.24 -22.11 21.77
C VAL A 116 2.19 -22.09 20.24
N PHE A 117 2.94 -22.98 19.60
CA PHE A 117 2.89 -23.18 18.15
C PHE A 117 1.47 -23.57 17.69
N MET A 118 0.87 -24.59 18.31
CA MET A 118 -0.49 -25.04 17.93
C MET A 118 -1.55 -23.99 18.21
N ASP A 119 -1.50 -23.31 19.36
CA ASP A 119 -2.46 -22.26 19.70
C ASP A 119 -2.42 -21.14 18.65
N THR A 120 -1.21 -20.74 18.22
CA THR A 120 -1.01 -19.73 17.17
C THR A 120 -1.47 -20.21 15.79
N LEU A 121 -1.16 -21.46 15.45
CA LEU A 121 -1.55 -22.06 14.19
C LEU A 121 -3.07 -22.16 14.05
N LEU A 122 -3.75 -22.65 15.08
CA LEU A 122 -5.20 -22.77 15.11
C LEU A 122 -5.88 -21.39 15.04
N HIS A 123 -5.30 -20.38 15.72
CA HIS A 123 -5.76 -18.99 15.61
C HIS A 123 -5.63 -18.46 14.19
N ASN A 124 -4.48 -18.67 13.52
CA ASN A 124 -4.28 -18.29 12.13
C ASN A 124 -5.21 -19.06 11.18
N PHE A 125 -5.44 -20.35 11.44
CA PHE A 125 -6.31 -21.18 10.62
C PHE A 125 -7.77 -20.75 10.72
N ASP A 126 -8.26 -20.38 11.89
CA ASP A 126 -9.59 -19.81 12.09
C ASP A 126 -9.81 -18.55 11.22
N TYR A 127 -8.78 -17.73 11.03
CA TYR A 127 -8.88 -16.52 10.18
C TYR A 127 -8.96 -16.87 8.70
N TYR A 128 -8.22 -17.88 8.25
CA TYR A 128 -8.29 -18.36 6.87
C TYR A 128 -9.60 -19.13 6.59
N LEU A 129 -10.14 -19.86 7.56
CA LEU A 129 -11.47 -20.45 7.44
C LEU A 129 -12.56 -19.38 7.33
N GLU A 130 -12.43 -18.30 8.10
CA GLU A 130 -13.32 -17.14 7.94
C GLU A 130 -13.22 -16.51 6.55
N ALA A 131 -12.03 -16.49 5.94
CA ALA A 131 -11.83 -16.03 4.57
C ALA A 131 -12.53 -16.91 3.54
N LEU A 132 -12.54 -18.24 3.75
CA LEU A 132 -13.32 -19.15 2.92
C LEU A 132 -14.83 -18.88 3.06
N ASN A 133 -15.33 -18.80 4.30
CA ASN A 133 -16.75 -18.47 4.55
C ASN A 133 -17.16 -17.13 3.92
N SER A 134 -16.28 -16.12 4.00
CA SER A 134 -16.50 -14.81 3.40
C SER A 134 -16.46 -14.88 1.87
N ALA A 135 -15.57 -15.67 1.28
CA ALA A 135 -15.54 -15.93 -0.17
C ALA A 135 -16.82 -16.60 -0.65
N ASP A 136 -17.29 -17.63 0.07
CA ASP A 136 -18.51 -18.35 -0.26
C ASP A 136 -19.71 -17.42 -0.20
N THR A 137 -19.84 -16.64 0.89
CA THR A 137 -20.89 -15.63 1.06
C THR A 137 -20.86 -14.59 -0.06
N ALA A 138 -19.67 -14.10 -0.42
CA ALA A 138 -19.46 -13.17 -1.53
C ALA A 138 -19.80 -13.77 -2.90
N SER A 139 -19.72 -15.09 -3.05
CA SER A 139 -20.01 -15.80 -4.30
C SER A 139 -21.49 -16.17 -4.46
N PHE A 140 -22.31 -16.10 -3.40
CA PHE A 140 -23.76 -16.31 -3.50
C PHE A 140 -24.40 -15.16 -4.29
N PRO A 141 -24.97 -15.42 -5.48
CA PRO A 141 -25.51 -14.35 -6.31
C PRO A 141 -26.82 -13.83 -5.70
N VAL A 142 -26.88 -12.53 -5.42
CA VAL A 142 -28.16 -11.81 -5.39
C VAL A 142 -28.62 -11.71 -6.85
N SER A 143 -29.41 -12.69 -7.28
CA SER A 143 -29.91 -12.95 -8.65
C SER A 143 -29.00 -13.78 -9.57
N ILE A 144 -29.49 -14.98 -9.86
CA ILE A 144 -29.02 -15.86 -10.93
C ILE A 144 -29.21 -15.14 -12.26
N SER A 145 -28.13 -14.68 -12.88
CA SER A 145 -28.07 -14.46 -14.31
C SER A 145 -27.08 -15.44 -14.91
N THR A 146 -27.56 -16.25 -15.84
CA THR A 146 -26.76 -17.22 -16.58
C THR A 146 -25.69 -16.47 -17.39
N PRO A 147 -24.41 -16.90 -17.39
CA PRO A 147 -23.40 -16.27 -18.24
C PRO A 147 -23.83 -16.48 -19.70
N LEU A 148 -24.18 -15.39 -20.38
CA LEU A 148 -24.26 -15.40 -21.84
C LEU A 148 -22.87 -15.74 -22.38
N SER A 149 -22.84 -16.57 -23.42
CA SER A 149 -21.63 -16.97 -24.14
C SER A 149 -20.72 -15.77 -24.42
N PRO A 150 -19.39 -15.94 -24.53
CA PRO A 150 -18.46 -14.85 -24.79
C PRO A 150 -18.80 -14.23 -26.14
N GLN A 151 -19.64 -13.20 -26.13
CA GLN A 151 -19.72 -12.28 -27.25
C GLN A 151 -18.37 -11.59 -27.30
N SER A 152 -17.71 -11.72 -28.44
CA SER A 152 -16.56 -10.92 -28.81
C SER A 152 -16.94 -9.44 -28.65
N SER A 153 -16.68 -8.86 -27.49
CA SER A 153 -16.85 -7.43 -27.25
C SER A 153 -15.63 -6.73 -27.81
N THR A 154 -15.62 -6.55 -29.13
CA THR A 154 -15.01 -5.32 -29.65
C THR A 154 -15.90 -4.20 -29.10
N SER A 155 -15.46 -3.50 -28.06
CA SER A 155 -16.22 -2.35 -27.56
C SER A 155 -16.32 -1.34 -28.71
N ALA A 156 -17.53 -0.90 -29.03
CA ALA A 156 -17.73 0.12 -30.07
C ALA A 156 -17.08 1.47 -29.70
N ARG A 157 -16.71 1.65 -28.42
CA ARG A 157 -16.01 2.81 -27.86
C ARG A 157 -14.60 2.40 -27.40
N PRO A 158 -13.53 3.04 -27.91
CA PRO A 158 -12.17 2.90 -27.36
C PRO A 158 -12.12 3.40 -25.91
N MET A 159 -11.49 2.62 -25.03
CA MET A 159 -11.36 2.92 -23.61
C MET A 159 -9.89 3.07 -23.18
N GLY A 160 -9.65 3.99 -22.25
CA GLY A 160 -8.41 4.04 -21.48
C GLY A 160 -8.30 2.84 -20.51
N VAL A 161 -7.14 2.65 -19.90
CA VAL A 161 -6.93 1.59 -18.90
C VAL A 161 -7.87 1.77 -17.71
N ILE A 162 -8.04 2.98 -17.19
CA ILE A 162 -8.95 3.22 -16.04
C ILE A 162 -10.40 2.87 -16.40
N GLU A 163 -10.87 3.27 -17.59
CA GLU A 163 -12.20 2.92 -18.08
C GLU A 163 -12.36 1.39 -18.25
N LYS A 164 -11.33 0.68 -18.74
CA LYS A 164 -11.34 -0.79 -18.81
C LYS A 164 -11.42 -1.43 -17.43
N ILE A 165 -10.70 -0.91 -16.43
CA ILE A 165 -10.76 -1.40 -15.05
C ILE A 165 -12.16 -1.21 -14.47
N LEU A 166 -12.72 0.00 -14.59
CA LEU A 166 -14.07 0.32 -14.11
C LEU A 166 -15.15 -0.49 -14.84
N THR A 167 -14.97 -0.72 -16.14
CA THR A 167 -15.84 -1.62 -16.91
C THR A 167 -15.75 -3.03 -16.35
N HIS A 168 -14.55 -3.59 -16.19
CA HIS A 168 -14.37 -4.95 -15.65
C HIS A 168 -14.96 -5.11 -14.25
N ALA A 169 -14.80 -4.11 -13.38
CA ALA A 169 -15.32 -4.13 -12.03
C ALA A 169 -16.83 -3.80 -11.92
N GLY A 170 -17.43 -3.27 -12.99
CA GLY A 170 -18.82 -2.81 -13.00
C GLY A 170 -19.83 -3.92 -12.77
N ILE A 171 -20.81 -3.63 -11.91
CA ILE A 171 -21.90 -4.52 -11.53
C ILE A 171 -23.18 -4.06 -12.23
N GLY A 172 -23.81 -4.96 -12.99
CA GLY A 172 -25.09 -4.69 -13.64
C GLY A 172 -25.02 -3.62 -14.72
N LEU A 173 -23.90 -3.54 -15.46
CA LEU A 173 -23.75 -2.56 -16.53
C LEU A 173 -24.76 -2.82 -17.65
N THR A 174 -25.30 -1.73 -18.21
CA THR A 174 -26.23 -1.78 -19.35
C THR A 174 -25.51 -1.77 -20.70
N LYS A 175 -24.25 -1.36 -20.71
CA LYS A 175 -23.38 -1.30 -21.90
C LYS A 175 -22.00 -1.91 -21.56
N PRO A 176 -21.29 -2.53 -22.53
CA PRO A 176 -20.02 -3.23 -22.29
C PRO A 176 -18.82 -2.27 -22.19
N TYR A 177 -19.06 -1.03 -21.78
CA TYR A 177 -18.09 0.05 -21.61
C TYR A 177 -18.63 1.05 -20.59
N VAL A 178 -17.79 1.97 -20.14
CA VAL A 178 -18.20 3.08 -19.28
C VAL A 178 -17.87 4.41 -19.96
N GLU A 179 -18.54 5.48 -19.55
CA GLU A 179 -18.30 6.82 -20.02
C GLU A 179 -18.15 7.78 -18.85
N THR A 180 -17.30 8.79 -19.02
CA THR A 180 -17.15 9.87 -18.05
C THR A 180 -18.51 10.42 -17.61
N GLY A 181 -18.70 10.50 -16.30
CA GLY A 181 -19.92 10.99 -15.68
C GLY A 181 -20.95 9.91 -15.37
N ASP A 182 -20.84 8.70 -15.91
CA ASP A 182 -21.70 7.57 -15.55
C ASP A 182 -21.60 7.30 -14.04
N MET A 183 -22.74 7.05 -13.39
CA MET A 183 -22.79 6.53 -12.03
C MET A 183 -22.90 5.01 -12.08
N ILE A 184 -21.88 4.31 -11.61
CA ILE A 184 -21.80 2.85 -11.64
C ILE A 184 -21.52 2.29 -10.25
N CYS A 185 -22.07 1.11 -9.95
CA CYS A 185 -21.62 0.30 -8.83
C CYS A 185 -20.46 -0.58 -9.31
N VAL A 186 -19.38 -0.65 -8.55
CA VAL A 186 -18.21 -1.47 -8.88
C VAL A 186 -17.82 -2.36 -7.72
N LYS A 187 -17.30 -3.54 -8.05
CA LYS A 187 -16.60 -4.39 -7.10
C LYS A 187 -15.29 -3.73 -6.69
N VAL A 188 -14.98 -3.79 -5.39
CA VAL A 188 -13.72 -3.31 -4.83
C VAL A 188 -12.87 -4.50 -4.44
N ASP A 189 -11.66 -4.56 -4.99
CA ASP A 189 -10.76 -5.68 -4.72
C ASP A 189 -10.06 -5.56 -3.37
N TRP A 190 -9.73 -4.34 -2.94
CA TRP A 190 -9.03 -4.08 -1.68
C TRP A 190 -9.49 -2.80 -1.01
N THR A 191 -9.65 -2.92 0.30
CA THR A 191 -9.91 -1.79 1.21
C THR A 191 -8.70 -1.58 2.12
N LEU A 192 -8.20 -0.34 2.22
CA LEU A 192 -7.05 0.02 3.06
C LEU A 192 -7.45 1.00 4.17
N THR A 193 -6.89 0.84 5.36
CA THR A 193 -6.97 1.85 6.42
C THR A 193 -5.78 1.78 7.38
N SER A 194 -5.57 2.87 8.13
CA SER A 194 -4.61 2.92 9.23
C SER A 194 -5.28 2.92 10.60
N GLU A 195 -4.50 2.82 11.67
CA GLU A 195 -4.98 2.95 13.05
C GLU A 195 -5.58 4.33 13.34
N LEU A 196 -5.03 5.36 12.69
CA LEU A 196 -5.49 6.74 12.83
C LEU A 196 -6.87 6.91 12.17
N LEU A 197 -6.98 6.45 10.92
CA LEU A 197 -8.18 6.65 10.10
C LEU A 197 -9.31 5.69 10.48
N TRP A 198 -8.96 4.53 11.08
CA TRP A 198 -9.94 3.61 11.66
C TRP A 198 -10.81 4.29 12.71
N GLY A 199 -10.31 5.28 13.44
CA GLY A 199 -11.12 6.04 14.41
C GLY A 199 -12.36 6.69 13.77
N GLY A 200 -12.22 7.25 12.56
CA GLY A 200 -13.33 7.82 11.79
C GLY A 200 -14.25 6.74 11.20
N MET A 201 -13.67 5.66 10.68
CA MET A 201 -14.41 4.52 10.14
C MET A 201 -15.26 3.82 11.20
N GLU A 202 -14.71 3.64 12.41
CA GLU A 202 -15.35 2.92 13.52
C GLU A 202 -16.66 3.59 13.92
N LYS A 203 -16.77 4.91 13.82
CA LYS A 203 -18.01 5.65 14.09
C LYS A 203 -19.12 5.25 13.11
N THR A 204 -18.86 5.31 11.81
CA THR A 204 -19.82 4.89 10.77
C THR A 204 -20.14 3.41 10.89
N TYR A 205 -19.12 2.58 11.11
CA TYR A 205 -19.29 1.14 11.31
C TYR A 205 -20.17 0.79 12.52
N ASN A 206 -20.05 1.53 13.63
CA ASN A 206 -20.93 1.40 14.79
C ASN A 206 -22.38 1.79 14.47
N GLN A 207 -22.58 2.87 13.72
CA GLN A 207 -23.93 3.31 13.31
C GLN A 207 -24.62 2.28 12.42
N MET A 208 -23.86 1.50 11.65
CA MET A 208 -24.37 0.38 10.85
C MET A 208 -24.62 -0.89 11.67
N GLY A 209 -24.37 -0.89 12.97
CA GLY A 209 -24.50 -2.08 13.83
C GLY A 209 -23.35 -3.07 13.70
N ARG A 210 -22.17 -2.62 13.23
CA ARG A 210 -20.94 -3.42 13.07
C ARG A 210 -21.14 -4.71 12.24
N PRO A 211 -21.67 -4.61 11.02
CA PRO A 211 -21.90 -5.79 10.18
C PRO A 211 -20.59 -6.51 9.88
N ARG A 212 -20.63 -7.84 9.78
CA ARG A 212 -19.47 -8.64 9.37
C ARG A 212 -18.87 -8.08 8.07
N PRO A 213 -17.54 -7.86 7.99
CA PRO A 213 -16.89 -7.41 6.75
C PRO A 213 -17.13 -8.38 5.59
N PHE A 214 -17.21 -7.84 4.37
CA PHE A 214 -17.48 -8.63 3.17
C PHE A 214 -16.43 -9.71 2.93
N ARG A 215 -15.15 -9.33 3.02
CA ARG A 215 -13.97 -10.19 2.80
C ARG A 215 -12.85 -9.80 3.76
N ASN A 216 -12.61 -10.61 4.80
CA ASN A 216 -11.56 -10.36 5.81
C ASN A 216 -10.12 -10.53 5.29
N ASP A 217 -9.94 -11.14 4.13
CA ASP A 217 -8.67 -11.29 3.40
C ASP A 217 -8.51 -10.28 2.24
N ARG A 218 -9.40 -9.27 2.16
CA ARG A 218 -9.32 -8.13 1.22
C ARG A 218 -9.33 -6.78 1.95
N LEU A 219 -8.96 -6.79 3.22
CA LEU A 219 -8.85 -5.62 4.07
C LEU A 219 -7.42 -5.52 4.61
N TRP A 220 -6.76 -4.40 4.31
CA TRP A 220 -5.40 -4.09 4.74
C TRP A 220 -5.44 -3.03 5.84
N LEU A 221 -5.07 -3.41 7.06
CA LEU A 221 -5.04 -2.51 8.23
C LEU A 221 -3.61 -2.36 8.73
N ALA A 222 -3.02 -1.17 8.58
CA ALA A 222 -1.67 -0.88 9.01
C ALA A 222 -1.64 0.06 10.22
N VAL A 223 -0.68 -0.16 11.12
CA VAL A 223 -0.47 0.71 12.29
C VAL A 223 0.85 1.46 12.11
N ASP A 224 0.80 2.70 11.61
CA ASP A 224 1.97 3.40 11.06
C ASP A 224 1.99 4.94 11.20
N HIS A 225 0.87 5.57 11.58
CA HIS A 225 0.76 7.04 11.57
C HIS A 225 1.27 7.68 12.86
N THR A 226 0.86 7.14 13.99
CA THR A 226 1.09 7.72 15.34
C THR A 226 2.20 7.02 16.11
N VAL A 227 2.79 5.97 15.54
CA VAL A 227 3.63 5.02 16.26
C VAL A 227 5.12 5.31 16.16
N ASP A 228 5.81 5.13 17.28
CA ASP A 228 7.26 5.04 17.41
C ASP A 228 7.54 4.15 18.63
N PRO A 229 8.52 3.22 18.58
CA PRO A 229 8.81 2.35 19.73
C PRO A 229 9.00 3.08 21.05
N ARG A 230 9.50 4.33 21.01
CA ARG A 230 9.73 5.18 22.18
C ARG A 230 8.44 5.72 22.78
N THR A 231 7.34 5.83 22.03
CA THR A 231 6.08 6.46 22.47
C THR A 231 4.86 5.54 22.38
N ASN A 232 4.98 4.33 21.84
CA ASN A 232 3.84 3.38 21.72
C ASN A 232 3.14 3.04 23.05
N HIS A 233 3.81 3.23 24.18
CA HIS A 233 3.25 3.03 25.51
C HIS A 233 2.35 4.19 25.99
N GLN A 234 2.44 5.36 25.35
CA GLN A 234 1.68 6.55 25.70
C GLN A 234 0.17 6.34 25.46
N PRO A 235 -0.72 6.98 26.25
CA PRO A 235 -2.16 6.68 26.22
C PRO A 235 -2.82 6.81 24.84
N ARG A 236 -2.45 7.84 24.06
CA ARG A 236 -3.01 8.10 22.72
C ARG A 236 -2.65 6.99 21.74
N GLN A 237 -1.36 6.70 21.59
CA GLN A 237 -0.82 5.68 20.70
C GLN A 237 -1.32 4.29 21.10
N LYS A 238 -1.17 3.94 22.38
CA LYS A 238 -1.66 2.68 22.94
C LYS A 238 -3.16 2.50 22.70
N GLY A 239 -3.94 3.57 22.82
CA GLY A 239 -5.38 3.58 22.54
C GLY A 239 -5.68 3.24 21.08
N LEU A 240 -5.06 3.94 20.12
CA LEU A 240 -5.27 3.70 18.70
C LEU A 240 -4.81 2.31 18.26
N ILE A 241 -3.63 1.87 18.73
CA ILE A 241 -3.13 0.50 18.51
C ILE A 241 -4.14 -0.53 19.03
N ALA A 242 -4.66 -0.35 20.25
CA ALA A 242 -5.63 -1.27 20.84
C ALA A 242 -6.96 -1.29 20.09
N LYS A 243 -7.40 -0.17 19.50
CA LYS A 243 -8.59 -0.13 18.64
C LYS A 243 -8.38 -0.95 17.36
N ALA A 244 -7.25 -0.76 16.68
CA ALA A 244 -6.90 -1.51 15.48
C ALA A 244 -6.81 -3.02 15.76
N GLU A 245 -6.14 -3.41 16.86
CA GLU A 245 -6.04 -4.81 17.28
C GLU A 245 -7.38 -5.43 17.70
N ARG A 246 -8.26 -4.66 18.34
CA ARG A 246 -9.62 -5.13 18.64
C ARG A 246 -10.38 -5.44 17.36
N PHE A 247 -10.33 -4.53 16.39
CA PHE A 247 -11.00 -4.73 15.11
C PHE A 247 -10.40 -5.89 14.33
N ARG A 248 -9.06 -6.03 14.31
CA ARG A 248 -8.37 -7.21 13.74
C ARG A 248 -8.95 -8.51 14.27
N ARG A 249 -9.13 -8.63 15.58
CA ARG A 249 -9.66 -9.85 16.21
C ARG A 249 -11.13 -10.07 15.91
N GLU A 250 -11.94 -9.01 15.97
CA GLU A 250 -13.38 -9.07 15.70
C GLU A 250 -13.68 -9.47 14.26
N ALA A 251 -13.01 -8.84 13.30
CA ALA A 251 -13.18 -9.07 11.87
C ALA A 251 -12.29 -10.22 11.33
N LYS A 252 -11.47 -10.84 12.18
CA LYS A 252 -10.47 -11.86 11.82
C LYS A 252 -9.61 -11.45 10.62
N ILE A 253 -9.11 -10.22 10.63
CA ILE A 253 -8.35 -9.63 9.51
C ILE A 253 -7.02 -10.37 9.34
N ILE A 254 -6.76 -10.86 8.14
CA ILE A 254 -5.52 -11.56 7.79
C ILE A 254 -4.39 -10.57 7.53
N ASP A 255 -4.62 -9.55 6.70
CA ASP A 255 -3.59 -8.56 6.34
C ASP A 255 -3.58 -7.37 7.31
N PHE A 256 -3.16 -7.66 8.55
CA PHE A 256 -2.93 -6.69 9.60
C PHE A 256 -1.43 -6.47 9.83
N LEU A 257 -0.98 -5.22 9.81
CA LEU A 257 0.41 -4.85 10.03
C LEU A 257 0.55 -4.18 11.41
N PRO A 258 1.22 -4.84 12.37
CA PRO A 258 1.48 -4.28 13.68
C PRO A 258 2.28 -2.97 13.62
N ALA A 259 2.26 -2.24 14.74
CA ALA A 259 3.00 -1.01 14.91
C ALA A 259 4.46 -1.15 14.45
N ASN A 260 4.91 -0.20 13.65
CA ASN A 260 6.28 -0.11 13.16
C ASN A 260 6.75 -1.28 12.25
N THR A 261 5.82 -1.92 11.53
CA THR A 261 6.14 -2.97 10.53
C THR A 261 6.38 -2.39 9.14
N SER A 262 5.41 -1.61 8.63
CA SER A 262 5.49 -0.92 7.35
C SER A 262 4.56 0.28 7.37
N ILE A 263 4.94 1.31 6.62
CA ILE A 263 4.01 2.35 6.18
C ILE A 263 2.96 1.71 5.27
N MET A 264 1.69 2.08 5.43
CA MET A 264 0.53 1.40 4.86
C MET A 264 0.66 1.10 3.37
N HIS A 265 1.11 2.09 2.59
CA HIS A 265 1.18 2.01 1.13
C HIS A 265 2.36 1.20 0.61
N THR A 266 3.45 1.12 1.38
CA THR A 266 4.73 0.53 0.95
C THR A 266 4.58 -0.95 0.65
N ASP A 267 4.34 -1.77 1.67
CA ASP A 267 4.23 -3.22 1.48
C ASP A 267 2.94 -3.62 0.78
N PHE A 268 1.84 -2.87 0.95
CA PHE A 268 0.61 -3.14 0.20
C PHE A 268 0.86 -3.06 -1.31
N THR A 269 1.48 -1.99 -1.78
CA THR A 269 1.72 -1.81 -3.21
C THR A 269 2.71 -2.84 -3.73
N ARG A 270 3.80 -3.05 -2.98
CA ARG A 270 4.88 -3.95 -3.39
C ARG A 270 4.46 -5.42 -3.38
N GLU A 271 3.57 -5.85 -2.49
CA GLU A 271 3.24 -7.26 -2.26
C GLU A 271 1.76 -7.65 -2.43
N ARG A 272 0.80 -6.73 -2.58
CA ARG A 272 -0.65 -7.06 -2.71
C ARG A 272 -1.35 -6.45 -3.92
N ALA A 273 -1.02 -5.21 -4.28
CA ALA A 273 -1.65 -4.54 -5.42
C ALA A 273 -1.42 -5.33 -6.72
N GLN A 274 -2.46 -5.47 -7.55
CA GLN A 274 -2.37 -6.17 -8.83
C GLN A 274 -2.92 -5.29 -9.97
N PRO A 275 -2.41 -5.47 -11.20
CA PRO A 275 -2.98 -4.87 -12.40
C PRO A 275 -4.46 -5.21 -12.54
N GLY A 276 -5.24 -4.24 -13.00
CA GLY A 276 -6.64 -4.43 -13.36
C GLY A 276 -7.63 -4.41 -12.21
N ARG A 277 -7.17 -4.11 -10.98
CA ARG A 277 -7.98 -4.09 -9.76
C ARG A 277 -8.40 -2.69 -9.35
N VAL A 278 -9.50 -2.58 -8.61
CA VAL A 278 -9.93 -1.36 -7.93
C VAL A 278 -9.47 -1.41 -6.47
N VAL A 279 -8.69 -0.41 -6.06
CA VAL A 279 -8.17 -0.27 -4.69
C VAL A 279 -8.70 1.03 -4.09
N VAL A 280 -9.34 0.93 -2.93
CA VAL A 280 -9.82 2.10 -2.18
C VAL A 280 -9.22 2.12 -0.79
N GLY A 281 -8.95 3.31 -0.25
CA GLY A 281 -8.38 3.43 1.08
C GLY A 281 -8.74 4.74 1.74
N SER A 282 -8.65 4.78 3.07
CA SER A 282 -9.02 5.96 3.87
C SER A 282 -7.96 7.06 3.87
N ASP A 283 -6.83 6.85 3.17
CA ASP A 283 -5.72 7.79 3.05
C ASP A 283 -5.56 8.29 1.61
N SER A 284 -5.17 9.55 1.45
CA SER A 284 -5.01 10.17 0.13
C SER A 284 -3.95 9.50 -0.75
N HIS A 285 -2.90 8.93 -0.14
CA HIS A 285 -1.80 8.31 -0.86
C HIS A 285 -2.07 6.85 -1.24
N THR A 286 -3.29 6.34 -1.06
CA THR A 286 -3.71 5.03 -1.62
C THR A 286 -3.49 4.96 -3.13
N CYS A 287 -3.52 6.11 -3.82
CA CYS A 287 -3.12 6.24 -5.23
C CYS A 287 -1.74 5.62 -5.55
N SER A 288 -0.84 5.43 -4.58
CA SER A 288 0.44 4.71 -4.77
C SER A 288 0.27 3.34 -5.42
N ALA A 289 -0.81 2.61 -5.09
CA ALA A 289 -1.07 1.29 -5.68
C ALA A 289 -1.33 1.32 -7.20
N GLY A 290 -1.64 2.50 -7.74
CA GLY A 290 -1.79 2.71 -9.17
C GLY A 290 -0.51 2.47 -9.97
N SER A 291 0.66 2.50 -9.33
CA SER A 291 1.94 2.12 -9.97
C SER A 291 1.96 0.67 -10.46
N MET A 292 1.16 -0.21 -9.85
CA MET A 292 1.01 -1.62 -10.25
C MET A 292 -0.07 -1.83 -11.32
N GLY A 293 -0.61 -0.76 -11.91
CA GLY A 293 -1.71 -0.81 -12.88
C GLY A 293 -3.07 -1.17 -12.30
N SER A 294 -3.26 -0.94 -11.01
CA SER A 294 -4.59 -0.85 -10.40
C SER A 294 -5.18 0.54 -10.62
N PHE A 295 -6.49 0.69 -10.54
CA PHE A 295 -7.10 2.00 -10.32
C PHE A 295 -7.23 2.21 -8.81
N ALA A 296 -6.39 3.08 -8.27
CA ALA A 296 -6.27 3.29 -6.83
C ALA A 296 -6.68 4.70 -6.40
N VAL A 297 -7.57 4.78 -5.40
CA VAL A 297 -8.27 6.03 -5.02
C VAL A 297 -8.32 6.17 -3.50
N GLY A 298 -8.05 7.38 -3.00
CA GLY A 298 -8.26 7.74 -1.60
C GLY A 298 -9.70 8.24 -1.38
N PHE A 299 -10.42 7.64 -0.43
CA PHE A 299 -11.77 7.99 -0.02
C PHE A 299 -11.79 8.56 1.39
N GLY A 300 -12.86 9.30 1.73
CA GLY A 300 -13.09 9.69 3.11
C GLY A 300 -13.33 8.46 3.99
N ALA A 301 -12.91 8.51 5.26
CA ALA A 301 -13.00 7.36 6.17
C ALA A 301 -14.40 6.70 6.18
N ALA A 302 -15.48 7.49 6.22
CA ALA A 302 -16.83 6.94 6.20
C ALA A 302 -17.17 6.19 4.89
N ASP A 303 -16.71 6.67 3.74
CA ASP A 303 -17.00 6.08 2.43
C ASP A 303 -16.29 4.75 2.23
N VAL A 304 -15.15 4.55 2.89
CA VAL A 304 -14.39 3.28 2.88
C VAL A 304 -15.12 2.17 3.63
N VAL A 305 -16.03 2.50 4.55
CA VAL A 305 -16.83 1.50 5.28
C VAL A 305 -17.77 0.75 4.34
N MET A 306 -18.33 1.42 3.31
CA MET A 306 -19.22 0.77 2.33
C MET A 306 -18.58 -0.43 1.63
N PRO A 307 -17.45 -0.29 0.91
CA PRO A 307 -16.79 -1.43 0.28
C PRO A 307 -16.18 -2.41 1.30
N MET A 308 -15.82 -1.96 2.51
CA MET A 308 -15.40 -2.88 3.58
C MET A 308 -16.48 -3.89 3.96
N VAL A 309 -17.75 -3.47 4.01
CA VAL A 309 -18.87 -4.31 4.48
C VAL A 309 -19.67 -4.95 3.35
N THR A 310 -19.68 -4.34 2.16
CA THR A 310 -20.46 -4.83 1.00
C THR A 310 -19.60 -5.44 -0.11
N GLY A 311 -18.31 -5.12 -0.17
CA GLY A 311 -17.45 -5.49 -1.29
C GLY A 311 -17.60 -4.61 -2.53
N GLU A 312 -18.47 -3.60 -2.48
CA GLU A 312 -18.82 -2.76 -3.60
C GLU A 312 -18.93 -1.28 -3.19
N THR A 313 -18.83 -0.39 -4.16
CA THR A 313 -19.06 1.04 -3.94
C THR A 313 -19.51 1.72 -5.22
N TRP A 314 -20.04 2.93 -5.07
CA TRP A 314 -20.47 3.75 -6.19
C TRP A 314 -19.36 4.67 -6.67
N PHE A 315 -19.09 4.64 -7.97
CA PHE A 315 -18.22 5.58 -8.64
C PHE A 315 -19.01 6.43 -9.62
N ARG A 316 -18.73 7.74 -9.60
CA ARG A 316 -18.89 8.53 -10.82
C ARG A 316 -17.65 8.32 -11.66
N VAL A 317 -17.79 7.78 -12.86
CA VAL A 317 -16.66 7.54 -13.77
C VAL A 317 -15.96 8.89 -14.01
N PRO A 318 -14.68 9.03 -13.63
CA PRO A 318 -14.02 10.32 -13.65
C PRO A 318 -13.62 10.73 -15.06
N GLU A 319 -13.40 12.03 -15.26
CA GLU A 319 -12.55 12.50 -16.34
C GLU A 319 -11.12 11.98 -16.12
N VAL A 320 -10.42 11.60 -17.20
CA VAL A 320 -9.06 11.06 -17.14
C VAL A 320 -8.09 11.98 -17.87
N CYS A 321 -7.05 12.43 -17.16
CA CYS A 321 -5.88 13.10 -17.74
C CYS A 321 -4.80 12.05 -18.05
N ARG A 322 -4.34 11.99 -19.30
CA ARG A 322 -3.26 11.09 -19.72
C ARG A 322 -1.91 11.79 -19.64
N ILE A 323 -0.94 11.18 -18.99
CA ILE A 323 0.46 11.64 -18.98
C ILE A 323 1.31 10.57 -19.66
N ASN A 324 1.88 10.92 -20.82
CA ASN A 324 2.79 10.06 -21.55
C ASN A 324 4.24 10.41 -21.24
N PHE A 325 5.05 9.41 -20.92
CA PHE A 325 6.50 9.55 -20.78
C PHE A 325 7.19 9.22 -22.10
N VAL A 326 8.18 10.03 -22.45
CA VAL A 326 9.09 9.82 -23.60
C VAL A 326 10.53 10.10 -23.18
N GLY A 327 11.50 9.81 -24.05
CA GLY A 327 12.91 10.04 -23.75
C GLY A 327 13.49 9.03 -22.76
N THR A 328 14.64 9.38 -22.17
CA THR A 328 15.41 8.54 -21.25
C THR A 328 15.71 9.33 -19.98
N LEU A 329 15.53 8.69 -18.82
CA LEU A 329 15.78 9.31 -17.53
C LEU A 329 17.29 9.45 -17.30
N PRO A 330 17.80 10.63 -16.87
CA PRO A 330 19.21 10.78 -16.55
C PRO A 330 19.63 9.87 -15.39
N PHE A 331 20.90 9.43 -15.41
CA PHE A 331 21.44 8.60 -14.34
C PHE A 331 21.38 9.31 -12.97
N GLY A 332 20.97 8.56 -11.95
CA GLY A 332 20.85 9.06 -10.58
C GLY A 332 19.61 9.93 -10.31
N VAL A 333 18.76 10.14 -11.32
CA VAL A 333 17.45 10.79 -11.20
C VAL A 333 16.39 9.71 -11.04
N GLY A 334 15.46 9.90 -10.10
CA GLY A 334 14.44 8.90 -9.75
C GLY A 334 13.00 9.39 -9.92
N GLY A 335 12.04 8.56 -9.49
CA GLY A 335 10.62 8.91 -9.57
C GLY A 335 10.25 10.18 -8.81
N LYS A 336 10.97 10.47 -7.71
CA LYS A 336 10.80 11.71 -6.95
C LYS A 336 11.10 12.95 -7.78
N ASP A 337 12.17 12.93 -8.56
CA ASP A 337 12.53 14.06 -9.42
C ASP A 337 11.52 14.22 -10.56
N VAL A 338 11.06 13.11 -11.14
CA VAL A 338 10.03 13.12 -12.20
C VAL A 338 8.74 13.76 -11.70
N ILE A 339 8.26 13.36 -10.52
CA ILE A 339 7.00 13.93 -10.01
C ILE A 339 7.15 15.37 -9.54
N LEU A 340 8.30 15.77 -8.99
CA LEU A 340 8.57 17.19 -8.72
C LEU A 340 8.62 18.01 -10.01
N HIS A 341 9.21 17.48 -11.09
CA HIS A 341 9.19 18.12 -12.39
C HIS A 341 7.74 18.31 -12.91
N ILE A 342 6.90 17.28 -12.82
CA ILE A 342 5.47 17.35 -13.16
C ILE A 342 4.73 18.39 -12.30
N LEU A 343 4.95 18.39 -10.98
CA LEU A 343 4.36 19.38 -10.06
C LEU A 343 4.81 20.80 -10.42
N GLY A 344 6.08 20.98 -10.78
CA GLY A 344 6.64 22.26 -11.19
C GLY A 344 6.02 22.80 -12.47
N LEU A 345 5.77 21.93 -13.46
CA LEU A 345 5.16 22.28 -14.74
C LEU A 345 3.67 22.55 -14.62
N PHE A 346 2.93 21.62 -14.01
CA PHE A 346 1.48 21.68 -14.03
C PHE A 346 0.91 22.48 -12.87
N LYS A 347 1.63 22.60 -11.76
CA LYS A 347 1.13 23.19 -10.51
C LYS A 347 -0.02 22.40 -9.91
N ARG A 348 -0.35 22.69 -8.65
CA ARG A 348 -1.42 21.97 -7.95
C ARG A 348 -2.80 22.39 -8.42
N ASN A 349 -3.72 21.42 -8.48
CA ASN A 349 -5.14 21.62 -8.78
C ASN A 349 -5.43 22.31 -10.12
N THR A 350 -4.59 22.09 -11.12
CA THR A 350 -4.75 22.65 -12.47
C THR A 350 -5.31 21.62 -13.44
N ILE A 351 -4.51 20.61 -13.78
CA ILE A 351 -4.83 19.63 -14.82
C ILE A 351 -5.59 18.44 -14.27
N ALA A 352 -5.34 18.04 -13.01
CA ALA A 352 -5.81 16.78 -12.45
C ALA A 352 -6.90 16.94 -11.38
N PHE A 353 -7.26 18.18 -11.01
CA PHE A 353 -8.28 18.43 -9.99
C PHE A 353 -9.61 17.76 -10.34
N GLN A 354 -10.10 16.88 -9.46
CA GLN A 354 -11.31 16.05 -9.67
C GLN A 354 -11.24 15.06 -10.84
N ARG A 355 -10.02 14.75 -11.30
CA ARG A 355 -9.76 13.83 -12.40
C ARG A 355 -8.88 12.68 -11.94
N ALA A 356 -9.03 11.55 -12.60
CA ALA A 356 -8.04 10.48 -12.48
C ALA A 356 -6.86 10.77 -13.42
N VAL A 357 -5.69 10.25 -13.06
CA VAL A 357 -4.49 10.36 -13.90
C VAL A 357 -4.11 8.98 -14.40
N GLU A 358 -3.96 8.85 -15.71
CA GLU A 358 -3.46 7.65 -16.33
C GLU A 358 -2.04 7.89 -16.88
N TYR A 359 -1.10 7.04 -16.50
CA TYR A 359 0.29 7.16 -16.91
C TYR A 359 0.66 6.09 -17.95
N GLY A 360 1.30 6.49 -19.04
CA GLY A 360 1.96 5.53 -19.90
C GLY A 360 2.86 6.13 -20.96
N GLY A 361 2.84 5.59 -22.17
CA GLY A 361 3.78 5.98 -23.23
C GLY A 361 5.11 5.22 -23.20
N PRO A 362 5.93 5.36 -24.26
CA PRO A 362 7.11 4.51 -24.48
C PRO A 362 8.23 4.68 -23.46
N GLY A 363 8.27 5.82 -22.75
CA GLY A 363 9.24 6.10 -21.69
C GLY A 363 8.99 5.35 -20.38
N LEU A 364 7.85 4.64 -20.23
CA LEU A 364 7.59 3.83 -19.04
C LEU A 364 8.68 2.80 -18.74
N LYS A 365 9.30 2.24 -19.78
CA LYS A 365 10.39 1.26 -19.67
C LYS A 365 11.62 1.80 -18.94
N GLU A 366 11.77 3.13 -18.87
CA GLU A 366 12.87 3.82 -18.18
C GLU A 366 12.57 4.03 -16.69
N LEU A 367 11.34 3.76 -16.25
CA LEU A 367 10.90 3.93 -14.87
C LEU A 367 10.78 2.57 -14.19
N SER A 368 11.59 2.36 -13.15
CA SER A 368 11.47 1.23 -12.23
C SER A 368 10.11 1.23 -11.51
N MET A 369 9.73 0.11 -10.90
CA MET A 369 8.49 0.06 -10.11
C MET A 369 8.51 1.02 -8.91
N ASP A 370 9.69 1.24 -8.31
CA ASP A 370 9.87 2.21 -7.23
C ASP A 370 9.72 3.65 -7.76
N ALA A 371 10.28 3.97 -8.94
CA ALA A 371 10.06 5.27 -9.57
C ALA A 371 8.57 5.52 -9.88
N ARG A 372 7.87 4.52 -10.43
CA ARG A 372 6.41 4.59 -10.69
C ARG A 372 5.62 4.75 -9.41
N PHE A 373 6.02 4.07 -8.34
CA PHE A 373 5.40 4.21 -7.01
C PHE A 373 5.52 5.65 -6.50
N ALA A 374 6.69 6.27 -6.57
CA ALA A 374 6.88 7.66 -6.12
C ALA A 374 6.01 8.65 -6.93
N ILE A 375 5.88 8.44 -8.25
CA ILE A 375 5.03 9.25 -9.13
C ILE A 375 3.54 9.03 -8.81
N ALA A 376 3.11 7.78 -8.67
CA ALA A 376 1.73 7.44 -8.33
C ALA A 376 1.33 8.00 -6.96
N ASN A 377 2.20 7.84 -5.95
CA ASN A 377 2.02 8.40 -4.61
C ASN A 377 1.74 9.90 -4.67
N MET A 378 2.59 10.66 -5.36
CA MET A 378 2.49 12.11 -5.41
C MET A 378 1.47 12.65 -6.45
N THR A 379 0.61 11.78 -6.99
CA THR A 379 -0.45 12.21 -7.92
C THR A 379 -1.52 13.07 -7.23
N THR A 380 -1.76 12.82 -5.95
CA THR A 380 -2.72 13.62 -5.18
C THR A 380 -2.23 15.07 -4.96
N GLU A 381 -0.91 15.30 -4.93
CA GLU A 381 -0.32 16.62 -4.71
C GLU A 381 -0.57 17.63 -5.84
N PHE A 382 -0.85 17.18 -7.08
CA PHE A 382 -1.38 18.07 -8.14
C PHE A 382 -2.88 17.96 -8.39
N GLY A 383 -3.60 17.30 -7.48
CA GLY A 383 -5.06 17.29 -7.44
C GLY A 383 -5.71 16.04 -8.03
N GLY A 384 -4.94 15.04 -8.46
CA GLY A 384 -5.48 13.79 -8.97
C GLY A 384 -6.23 13.02 -7.89
N MET A 385 -7.46 12.60 -8.18
CA MET A 385 -8.27 11.84 -7.21
C MET A 385 -7.78 10.40 -7.05
N GLY A 386 -7.15 9.85 -8.09
CA GLY A 386 -6.64 8.50 -8.17
C GLY A 386 -5.80 8.32 -9.42
N THR A 387 -5.10 7.19 -9.52
CA THR A 387 -4.16 6.97 -10.61
C THR A 387 -4.05 5.51 -11.03
N CYS A 388 -3.59 5.32 -12.27
CA CYS A 388 -3.25 4.03 -12.85
C CYS A 388 -2.09 4.17 -13.85
N PHE A 389 -1.06 3.35 -13.69
CA PHE A 389 -0.03 3.14 -14.71
C PHE A 389 -0.45 2.02 -15.66
N GLU A 390 -0.10 2.12 -16.94
CA GLU A 390 -0.19 0.94 -17.82
C GLU A 390 0.81 -0.13 -17.36
N ALA A 391 0.30 -1.27 -16.86
CA ALA A 391 1.14 -2.35 -16.35
C ALA A 391 1.85 -3.09 -17.48
N ASP A 392 3.17 -3.12 -17.46
CA ASP A 392 4.03 -3.66 -18.53
C ASP A 392 4.92 -4.81 -18.07
N GLU A 393 5.93 -5.13 -18.86
CA GLU A 393 6.89 -6.19 -18.59
C GLU A 393 7.59 -5.98 -17.24
N GLU A 394 7.95 -4.74 -16.88
CA GLU A 394 8.57 -4.46 -15.57
C GLU A 394 7.59 -4.73 -14.42
N THR A 395 6.31 -4.38 -14.62
CA THR A 395 5.26 -4.68 -13.64
C THR A 395 5.08 -6.19 -13.48
N SER A 396 5.05 -6.94 -14.59
CA SER A 396 4.93 -8.40 -14.58
C SER A 396 6.16 -9.06 -13.94
N ALA A 397 7.35 -8.57 -14.26
CA ALA A 397 8.62 -9.01 -13.69
C ALA A 397 8.61 -8.82 -12.17
N TRP A 398 8.21 -7.64 -11.68
CA TRP A 398 8.08 -7.36 -10.26
C TRP A 398 7.13 -8.33 -9.55
N ILE A 399 5.92 -8.50 -10.08
CA ILE A 399 4.89 -9.37 -9.50
C ILE A 399 5.38 -10.82 -9.42
N SER A 400 6.05 -11.32 -10.47
CA SER A 400 6.59 -12.68 -10.49
C SER A 400 7.64 -12.96 -9.40
N ARG A 401 8.31 -11.91 -8.91
CA ARG A 401 9.38 -11.99 -7.90
C ARG A 401 8.88 -11.93 -6.46
N ARG A 402 7.61 -11.58 -6.21
CA ARG A 402 7.01 -11.51 -4.85
C ARG A 402 7.21 -12.80 -4.08
N LYS A 403 7.36 -12.75 -2.76
CA LYS A 403 7.72 -13.96 -1.98
C LYS A 403 6.60 -15.00 -1.96
N LEU A 404 5.36 -14.54 -1.79
CA LEU A 404 4.20 -15.42 -1.64
C LEU A 404 3.58 -15.75 -3.01
N PRO A 405 3.43 -17.03 -3.39
CA PRO A 405 2.90 -17.44 -4.69
C PRO A 405 1.52 -16.86 -5.03
N GLU A 406 0.63 -16.77 -4.04
CA GLU A 406 -0.72 -16.20 -4.19
C GLU A 406 -0.73 -14.73 -4.63
N HIS A 407 0.36 -14.00 -4.39
CA HIS A 407 0.49 -12.59 -4.80
C HIS A 407 1.20 -12.42 -6.15
N ARG A 408 1.55 -13.53 -6.81
CA ARG A 408 2.12 -13.56 -8.17
C ARG A 408 1.06 -13.73 -9.25
N GLU A 409 -0.17 -14.09 -8.86
CA GLU A 409 -1.24 -14.48 -9.78
C GLU A 409 -2.47 -13.55 -9.65
N GLY A 410 -3.36 -13.63 -10.64
CA GLY A 410 -4.65 -12.95 -10.63
C GLY A 410 -4.63 -11.45 -10.98
N GLY A 411 -3.54 -10.95 -11.58
CA GLY A 411 -3.50 -9.63 -12.20
C GLY A 411 -4.07 -9.65 -13.62
N LEU A 412 -4.80 -8.59 -13.99
CA LEU A 412 -5.35 -8.39 -15.33
C LEU A 412 -4.62 -7.22 -15.98
N PHE A 413 -3.82 -7.51 -17.01
CA PHE A 413 -3.02 -6.49 -17.68
C PHE A 413 -3.84 -5.87 -18.82
N PHE A 414 -4.30 -4.64 -18.62
CA PHE A 414 -4.99 -3.88 -19.65
C PHE A 414 -4.05 -2.94 -20.41
N ARG A 415 -4.43 -2.62 -21.65
CA ARG A 415 -3.82 -1.58 -22.49
C ARG A 415 -4.90 -0.61 -22.91
N ALA A 416 -4.57 0.68 -22.96
CA ALA A 416 -5.47 1.66 -23.56
C ALA A 416 -5.73 1.28 -25.03
N ASP A 417 -6.98 1.41 -25.46
CA ASP A 417 -7.33 1.18 -26.85
C ASP A 417 -6.75 2.28 -27.75
N PRO A 418 -6.44 1.95 -29.03
CA PRO A 418 -6.14 2.97 -30.02
C PRO A 418 -7.29 4.00 -30.08
N ASN A 419 -6.94 5.28 -29.94
CA ASN A 419 -7.89 6.40 -29.91
C ASN A 419 -8.80 6.46 -28.66
N ALA A 420 -8.38 5.88 -27.53
CA ALA A 420 -8.99 6.16 -26.23
C ALA A 420 -9.09 7.67 -25.99
N GLN A 421 -10.22 8.12 -25.44
CA GLN A 421 -10.51 9.54 -25.23
C GLN A 421 -10.07 9.97 -23.83
N TYR A 422 -9.36 11.08 -23.76
CA TYR A 422 -8.90 11.70 -22.51
C TYR A 422 -9.28 13.17 -22.52
N VAL A 423 -9.60 13.74 -21.36
CA VAL A 423 -9.95 15.17 -21.27
C VAL A 423 -8.74 16.06 -21.55
N ASP A 424 -7.54 15.57 -21.23
CA ASP A 424 -6.28 16.23 -21.50
C ASP A 424 -5.19 15.16 -21.68
N VAL A 425 -4.22 15.44 -22.55
CA VAL A 425 -3.07 14.58 -22.81
C VAL A 425 -1.81 15.42 -22.70
N LYS A 426 -0.95 15.06 -21.75
CA LYS A 426 0.36 15.68 -21.56
C LYS A 426 1.47 14.71 -21.92
N THR A 427 2.60 15.27 -22.33
CA THR A 427 3.83 14.50 -22.58
C THR A 427 4.94 15.07 -21.71
N ILE A 428 5.64 14.19 -21.02
CA ILE A 428 6.80 14.50 -20.19
C ILE A 428 8.01 13.84 -20.84
N ASP A 429 8.98 14.66 -21.25
CA ASP A 429 10.28 14.18 -21.69
C ASP A 429 11.16 13.91 -20.48
N LEU A 430 11.45 12.64 -20.21
CA LEU A 430 12.28 12.20 -19.10
C LEU A 430 13.71 12.77 -19.19
N SER A 431 14.20 13.08 -20.39
CA SER A 431 15.53 13.66 -20.59
C SER A 431 15.62 15.12 -20.17
N GLU A 432 14.49 15.80 -19.96
CA GLU A 432 14.39 17.17 -19.47
C GLU A 432 14.24 17.25 -17.94
N VAL A 433 14.06 16.12 -17.27
CA VAL A 433 13.97 16.06 -15.80
C VAL A 433 15.31 16.49 -15.20
N ARG A 434 15.25 17.34 -14.17
CA ARG A 434 16.42 17.89 -13.46
C ARG A 434 16.22 17.72 -11.96
N LEU A 435 17.33 17.77 -11.22
CA LEU A 435 17.33 17.81 -9.76
C LEU A 435 16.68 19.13 -9.29
N THR A 436 15.61 18.99 -8.52
CA THR A 436 14.78 20.12 -8.10
C THR A 436 14.41 20.03 -6.62
N MET A 437 13.89 21.14 -6.10
CA MET A 437 13.40 21.27 -4.75
C MET A 437 12.04 21.98 -4.77
N ALA A 438 11.05 21.48 -4.04
CA ALA A 438 9.82 22.21 -3.77
C ALA A 438 9.96 23.03 -2.47
N LEU A 439 9.73 24.34 -2.58
CA LEU A 439 9.89 25.28 -1.49
C LEU A 439 8.68 25.28 -0.57
N HIS A 440 8.93 25.30 0.74
CA HIS A 440 7.88 25.49 1.73
C HIS A 440 7.11 26.80 1.47
N PRO A 441 5.76 26.85 1.61
CA PRO A 441 4.85 25.77 2.03
C PRO A 441 4.12 25.05 0.89
N ASN A 442 4.62 25.12 -0.34
CA ASN A 442 3.88 24.72 -1.53
C ASN A 442 4.60 23.56 -2.23
N PRO A 443 3.97 22.38 -2.39
CA PRO A 443 4.64 21.23 -3.01
C PRO A 443 4.84 21.43 -4.52
N ASP A 444 4.16 22.42 -5.11
CA ASP A 444 4.25 22.82 -6.50
C ASP A 444 5.15 24.05 -6.78
N ASP A 445 5.75 24.65 -5.74
CA ASP A 445 6.75 25.71 -5.87
C ASP A 445 8.14 25.10 -6.09
N VAL A 446 8.28 24.45 -7.24
CA VAL A 446 9.46 23.67 -7.63
C VAL A 446 10.46 24.55 -8.36
N VAL A 447 11.69 24.56 -7.85
CA VAL A 447 12.83 25.29 -8.42
C VAL A 447 14.02 24.35 -8.65
N PRO A 448 14.93 24.64 -9.61
CA PRO A 448 16.20 23.93 -9.71
C PRO A 448 16.98 23.99 -8.40
N ILE A 449 17.52 22.86 -7.94
CA ILE A 449 18.12 22.80 -6.60
C ILE A 449 19.34 23.72 -6.44
N HIS A 450 20.12 23.90 -7.51
CA HIS A 450 21.32 24.75 -7.49
C HIS A 450 21.00 26.22 -7.19
N GLU A 451 19.78 26.72 -7.47
CA GLU A 451 19.37 28.09 -7.14
C GLU A 451 19.22 28.32 -5.63
N LYS A 452 19.10 27.24 -4.85
CA LYS A 452 19.00 27.27 -3.38
C LYS A 452 20.26 26.74 -2.70
N ALA A 453 21.33 26.49 -3.43
CA ALA A 453 22.60 26.06 -2.86
C ALA A 453 23.07 27.03 -1.75
N GLY A 454 23.49 26.47 -0.62
CA GLY A 454 23.93 27.26 0.54
C GLY A 454 22.81 27.72 1.49
N MET A 455 21.54 27.44 1.20
CA MET A 455 20.46 27.60 2.19
C MET A 455 20.76 26.73 3.42
N LYS A 456 20.79 27.36 4.60
CA LYS A 456 21.08 26.67 5.87
C LYS A 456 19.91 25.79 6.29
N LEU A 457 20.24 24.65 6.89
CA LEU A 457 19.29 23.64 7.35
C LEU A 457 19.53 23.34 8.83
N ASP A 458 18.44 23.13 9.56
CA ASP A 458 18.46 22.61 10.93
C ASP A 458 18.24 21.09 10.95
N GLY A 459 17.58 20.55 9.92
CA GLY A 459 17.30 19.13 9.81
C GLY A 459 17.28 18.58 8.38
N CYS A 460 17.68 17.31 8.25
CA CYS A 460 17.58 16.51 7.02
C CYS A 460 16.80 15.22 7.32
N PHE A 461 15.77 14.94 6.52
CA PHE A 461 14.92 13.75 6.68
C PHE A 461 14.81 12.96 5.37
N ILE A 462 15.17 11.68 5.41
CA ILE A 462 14.99 10.74 4.30
C ILE A 462 13.97 9.68 4.74
N GLY A 463 12.77 9.69 4.19
CA GLY A 463 11.71 8.77 4.61
C GLY A 463 10.31 9.20 4.15
N ALA A 464 9.28 8.76 4.87
CA ALA A 464 7.87 8.85 4.50
C ALA A 464 7.41 7.81 3.46
N CYS A 465 6.10 7.77 3.19
CA CYS A 465 5.49 6.81 2.28
C CYS A 465 6.01 6.91 0.84
N THR A 466 6.49 8.08 0.38
CA THR A 466 6.99 8.30 -0.98
C THR A 466 8.41 7.82 -1.21
N THR A 467 9.23 7.76 -0.16
CA THR A 467 10.65 7.40 -0.28
C THR A 467 10.78 5.89 -0.40
N THR A 468 11.17 5.45 -1.59
CA THR A 468 11.24 4.03 -1.94
C THR A 468 12.54 3.38 -1.52
N GLU A 469 12.64 2.06 -1.71
CA GLU A 469 13.89 1.34 -1.47
C GLU A 469 15.00 1.81 -2.41
N GLU A 470 14.67 2.05 -3.68
CA GLU A 470 15.58 2.66 -4.65
C GLU A 470 16.11 4.03 -4.18
N ASP A 471 15.24 4.92 -3.69
CA ASP A 471 15.65 6.22 -3.16
C ASP A 471 16.62 6.09 -1.97
N LEU A 472 16.37 5.12 -1.09
CA LEU A 472 17.22 4.84 0.07
C LEU A 472 18.59 4.29 -0.34
N ILE A 473 18.63 3.45 -1.38
CA ILE A 473 19.88 2.94 -1.96
C ILE A 473 20.68 4.10 -2.57
N VAL A 474 20.05 4.93 -3.41
CA VAL A 474 20.73 6.08 -4.04
C VAL A 474 21.24 7.04 -2.97
N GLY A 475 20.43 7.35 -1.96
CA GLY A 475 20.84 8.19 -0.83
C GLY A 475 22.07 7.63 -0.11
N ALA A 476 22.10 6.32 0.17
CA ALA A 476 23.26 5.67 0.78
C ALA A 476 24.51 5.75 -0.10
N LEU A 477 24.39 5.52 -1.40
CA LEU A 477 25.52 5.60 -2.33
C LEU A 477 26.07 7.03 -2.45
N VAL A 478 25.22 8.05 -2.41
CA VAL A 478 25.65 9.46 -2.36
C VAL A 478 26.41 9.77 -1.08
N LEU A 479 25.93 9.28 0.08
CA LEU A 479 26.65 9.42 1.35
C LEU A 479 27.99 8.68 1.32
N GLU A 480 28.03 7.49 0.75
CA GLU A 480 29.26 6.71 0.58
C GLU A 480 30.30 7.48 -0.25
N ALA A 481 29.89 8.01 -1.40
CA ALA A 481 30.75 8.85 -2.24
C ALA A 481 31.26 10.09 -1.50
N GLY A 482 30.40 10.78 -0.75
CA GLY A 482 30.79 11.92 0.07
C GLY A 482 31.81 11.56 1.16
N LEU A 483 31.60 10.45 1.87
CA LEU A 483 32.52 9.96 2.89
C LEU A 483 33.90 9.60 2.29
N TYR A 484 33.92 8.96 1.12
CA TYR A 484 35.15 8.67 0.37
C TYR A 484 35.88 9.93 -0.10
N ALA A 485 35.13 10.96 -0.51
CA ALA A 485 35.66 12.27 -0.87
C ALA A 485 36.17 13.08 0.35
N GLY A 486 36.11 12.53 1.56
CA GLY A 486 36.59 13.17 2.78
C GLY A 486 35.56 14.06 3.48
N MET A 487 34.32 14.13 2.99
CA MET A 487 33.24 14.85 3.67
C MET A 487 32.91 14.17 5.00
N ARG A 488 32.56 14.95 6.02
CA ARG A 488 32.21 14.45 7.35
C ARG A 488 30.97 15.18 7.85
N PRO A 489 30.05 14.49 8.54
CA PRO A 489 28.85 15.14 9.03
C PRO A 489 29.20 16.22 10.06
N SER A 490 28.57 17.39 9.94
CA SER A 490 28.71 18.48 10.89
C SER A 490 28.20 18.06 12.26
N ARG A 491 28.81 18.62 13.32
CA ARG A 491 28.41 18.35 14.71
C ARG A 491 27.00 18.86 15.06
N HIS A 492 26.49 19.81 14.29
CA HIS A 492 25.16 20.38 14.42
C HIS A 492 24.21 19.79 13.37
N GLY A 493 22.91 19.97 13.57
CA GLY A 493 21.86 19.54 12.66
C GLY A 493 21.32 18.13 12.93
N LYS A 494 20.02 17.97 12.75
CA LYS A 494 19.31 16.70 12.93
C LYS A 494 19.31 15.91 11.63
N ARG A 495 19.59 14.61 11.69
CA ARG A 495 19.61 13.72 10.52
C ARG A 495 18.83 12.46 10.82
N ARG A 496 17.76 12.23 10.06
CA ARG A 496 16.88 11.08 10.26
C ARG A 496 16.68 10.36 8.94
N VAL A 497 16.90 9.05 8.94
CA VAL A 497 16.48 8.17 7.84
C VAL A 497 15.45 7.19 8.38
N THR A 498 14.30 7.05 7.73
CA THR A 498 13.22 6.16 8.16
C THR A 498 12.75 5.34 6.96
N PRO A 499 13.34 4.15 6.74
CA PRO A 499 12.88 3.25 5.70
C PRO A 499 11.42 2.82 5.93
N GLY A 500 10.67 2.68 4.84
CA GLY A 500 9.22 2.50 4.92
C GLY A 500 8.72 1.12 5.38
N SER A 501 9.58 0.10 5.47
CA SER A 501 9.21 -1.27 5.86
C SER A 501 10.39 -2.02 6.48
N LEU A 502 10.11 -2.98 7.37
CA LEU A 502 11.09 -3.93 7.89
C LEU A 502 11.76 -4.76 6.78
N ILE A 503 11.05 -5.07 5.69
CA ILE A 503 11.62 -5.80 4.54
C ILE A 503 12.74 -4.96 3.91
N ILE A 504 12.49 -3.66 3.72
CA ILE A 504 13.45 -2.71 3.16
C ILE A 504 14.63 -2.54 4.12
N ILE A 505 14.37 -2.34 5.42
CA ILE A 505 15.43 -2.25 6.45
C ILE A 505 16.36 -3.45 6.37
N LYS A 506 15.81 -4.66 6.34
CA LYS A 506 16.59 -5.91 6.28
C LYS A 506 17.44 -5.99 5.01
N ASN A 507 16.92 -5.53 3.86
CA ASN A 507 17.70 -5.53 2.62
C ASN A 507 18.82 -4.49 2.64
N LEU A 508 18.54 -3.26 3.11
CA LEU A 508 19.55 -2.22 3.27
C LEU A 508 20.66 -2.65 4.25
N ASP A 509 20.31 -3.27 5.37
CA ASP A 509 21.24 -3.77 6.37
C ASP A 509 22.13 -4.90 5.81
N LYS A 510 21.52 -5.87 5.10
CA LYS A 510 22.25 -6.95 4.41
C LYS A 510 23.33 -6.42 3.45
N HIS A 511 23.09 -5.27 2.84
CA HIS A 511 24.02 -4.62 1.91
C HIS A 511 24.92 -3.57 2.56
N GLY A 512 24.89 -3.42 3.89
CA GLY A 512 25.72 -2.45 4.64
C GLY A 512 25.31 -0.99 4.44
N LEU A 513 24.15 -0.74 3.83
CA LEU A 513 23.71 0.62 3.46
C LEU A 513 23.26 1.42 4.68
N LEU A 514 22.68 0.77 5.69
CA LEU A 514 22.33 1.44 6.95
C LEU A 514 23.56 1.91 7.73
N ASP A 515 24.67 1.18 7.65
CA ASP A 515 25.93 1.60 8.28
C ASP A 515 26.51 2.85 7.62
N ILE A 516 26.32 3.01 6.31
CA ILE A 516 26.71 4.24 5.61
C ILE A 516 25.88 5.44 6.12
N TYR A 517 24.57 5.28 6.27
CA TYR A 517 23.72 6.31 6.89
C TYR A 517 24.21 6.68 8.29
N ARG A 518 24.52 5.69 9.14
CA ARG A 518 25.04 5.91 10.51
C ARG A 518 26.40 6.64 10.49
N GLN A 519 27.31 6.26 9.58
CA GLN A 519 28.61 6.92 9.42
C GLN A 519 28.47 8.38 8.97
N ALA A 520 27.44 8.69 8.18
CA ALA A 520 27.06 10.05 7.81
C ALA A 520 26.21 10.77 8.88
N GLY A 521 26.07 10.20 10.07
CA GLY A 521 25.43 10.83 11.23
C GLY A 521 23.90 10.75 11.24
N PHE A 522 23.28 9.92 10.40
CA PHE A 522 21.83 9.71 10.44
C PHE A 522 21.44 8.75 11.57
N GLU A 523 20.37 9.08 12.28
CA GLU A 523 19.62 8.12 13.08
C GLU A 523 18.68 7.31 12.18
N VAL A 524 18.72 5.98 12.31
CA VAL A 524 17.79 5.09 11.61
C VAL A 524 16.53 4.91 12.44
N GLY A 525 15.40 5.36 11.92
CA GLY A 525 14.08 5.23 12.54
C GLY A 525 13.41 3.89 12.26
N ALA A 526 12.47 3.53 13.13
CA ALA A 526 11.57 2.41 12.88
C ALA A 526 10.54 2.79 11.80
N PRO A 527 10.02 1.83 11.01
CA PRO A 527 9.00 2.12 10.00
C PRO A 527 7.82 2.89 10.57
N GLY A 528 7.36 3.92 9.85
CA GLY A 528 6.28 4.80 10.27
C GLY A 528 6.35 6.15 9.56
N CYS A 529 5.31 6.96 9.70
CA CYS A 529 5.22 8.26 9.02
C CYS A 529 6.30 9.27 9.48
N SER A 530 6.77 9.21 10.73
CA SER A 530 7.85 10.06 11.26
C SER A 530 7.60 11.56 10.98
N TYR A 531 8.64 12.30 10.62
CA TYR A 531 8.61 13.72 10.28
C TYR A 531 7.66 14.10 9.13
N CYS A 532 7.15 13.14 8.34
CA CYS A 532 6.21 13.43 7.23
C CYS A 532 4.95 14.15 7.69
N VAL A 533 4.41 13.74 8.84
CA VAL A 533 3.19 14.30 9.44
C VAL A 533 3.48 14.87 10.83
N GLY A 534 4.57 14.44 11.49
CA GLY A 534 4.97 15.00 12.79
C GLY A 534 3.99 14.71 13.93
N ILE A 535 3.31 13.55 13.91
CA ILE A 535 2.25 13.20 14.90
C ILE A 535 2.55 11.97 15.76
N ASN A 536 3.80 11.49 15.74
CA ASN A 536 4.24 10.35 16.57
C ASN A 536 4.87 10.78 17.91
N ASP A 537 4.81 12.07 18.23
CA ASP A 537 5.36 12.73 19.43
C ASP A 537 6.89 12.64 19.59
N VAL A 538 7.63 12.14 18.58
CA VAL A 538 9.09 12.05 18.64
C VAL A 538 9.78 12.77 17.49
N ASP A 539 9.35 12.46 16.27
CA ASP A 539 9.93 13.00 15.06
C ASP A 539 9.09 14.22 14.64
N VAL A 540 9.21 15.30 15.41
CA VAL A 540 8.48 16.57 15.22
C VAL A 540 9.48 17.71 15.07
N ALA A 541 9.37 18.45 13.96
CA ALA A 541 10.22 19.61 13.69
C ALA A 541 9.89 20.77 14.63
N GLY A 542 10.92 21.44 15.14
CA GLY A 542 10.80 22.58 16.03
C GLY A 542 10.35 23.85 15.32
N GLU A 543 9.83 24.79 16.09
CA GLU A 543 9.45 26.12 15.59
C GLU A 543 10.68 26.85 15.05
N GLY A 544 10.57 27.41 13.84
CA GLY A 544 11.67 28.10 13.17
C GLY A 544 12.68 27.19 12.47
N GLU A 545 12.64 25.87 12.69
CA GLU A 545 13.58 24.94 12.06
C GLU A 545 13.33 24.81 10.55
N VAL A 546 14.41 24.88 9.77
CA VAL A 546 14.41 24.67 8.32
C VAL A 546 14.86 23.25 7.99
N TRP A 547 13.99 22.48 7.37
CA TRP A 547 14.19 21.08 7.05
C TRP A 547 14.30 20.86 5.54
N LEU A 548 15.13 19.88 5.16
CA LEU A 548 15.16 19.31 3.82
C LEU A 548 14.71 17.84 3.89
N SER A 549 13.69 17.47 3.11
CA SER A 549 13.02 16.18 3.24
C SER A 549 12.76 15.50 1.90
N SER A 550 12.76 14.16 1.88
CA SER A 550 12.30 13.37 0.72
C SER A 550 10.79 13.05 0.73
N GLN A 551 10.05 13.54 1.72
CA GLN A 551 8.60 13.36 1.85
C GLN A 551 7.78 14.05 0.75
N ASN A 552 6.48 13.78 0.66
CA ASN A 552 5.57 14.32 -0.37
C ASN A 552 4.95 15.69 -0.08
N ARG A 553 4.74 16.07 1.19
CA ARG A 553 4.00 17.30 1.56
C ARG A 553 4.82 18.27 2.39
N ASN A 554 4.72 19.56 2.09
CA ASN A 554 5.43 20.64 2.78
C ASN A 554 4.51 21.77 3.25
N PHE A 555 3.21 21.51 3.42
CA PHE A 555 2.27 22.52 3.90
C PHE A 555 2.68 23.08 5.28
N ARG A 556 2.12 24.25 5.61
CA ARG A 556 2.38 24.91 6.90
C ARG A 556 2.07 23.96 8.05
N ASN A 557 2.99 23.89 9.03
CA ASN A 557 2.89 23.05 10.23
C ASN A 557 2.93 21.53 9.98
N ARG A 558 3.16 21.07 8.74
CA ARG A 558 3.10 19.64 8.40
C ARG A 558 4.11 18.78 9.13
N MET A 559 5.34 19.26 9.31
CA MET A 559 6.39 18.52 10.02
C MET A 559 6.40 18.80 11.53
N GLY A 560 5.63 19.80 11.96
CA GLY A 560 5.69 20.41 13.29
C GLY A 560 5.31 21.88 13.21
N LYS A 561 4.68 22.39 14.27
CA LYS A 561 4.16 23.77 14.32
C LYS A 561 5.27 24.80 14.12
N GLY A 562 5.08 25.70 13.16
CA GLY A 562 6.03 26.78 12.86
C GLY A 562 7.34 26.34 12.17
N SER A 563 7.43 25.08 11.75
CA SER A 563 8.59 24.56 10.99
C SER A 563 8.47 24.81 9.48
N PHE A 564 9.62 24.82 8.79
CA PHE A 564 9.72 24.99 7.34
C PHE A 564 10.27 23.72 6.71
N GLY A 565 9.44 22.89 6.10
CA GLY A 565 9.89 21.68 5.39
C GLY A 565 10.02 21.90 3.90
N ASN A 566 11.22 21.80 3.31
CA ASN A 566 11.40 21.79 1.86
C ASN A 566 11.53 20.35 1.35
N ILE A 567 11.07 20.09 0.12
CA ILE A 567 11.04 18.73 -0.45
C ILE A 567 12.04 18.58 -1.58
N THR A 568 12.75 17.47 -1.64
CA THR A 568 13.60 17.09 -2.78
C THR A 568 13.76 15.56 -2.84
N CYS A 569 14.65 15.04 -3.68
CA CYS A 569 15.00 13.62 -3.74
C CYS A 569 15.99 13.20 -2.63
N ALA A 570 16.03 11.91 -2.30
CA ALA A 570 16.88 11.40 -1.22
C ALA A 570 18.38 11.67 -1.47
N ALA A 571 18.82 11.66 -2.74
CA ALA A 571 20.18 12.03 -3.14
C ALA A 571 20.55 13.45 -2.69
N ALA A 572 19.67 14.42 -2.93
CA ALA A 572 19.89 15.80 -2.55
C ALA A 572 19.87 16.01 -1.03
N VAL A 573 18.96 15.33 -0.32
CA VAL A 573 18.94 15.34 1.16
C VAL A 573 20.26 14.76 1.70
N ALA A 574 20.71 13.63 1.16
CA ALA A 574 21.96 12.97 1.54
C ALA A 574 23.17 13.89 1.34
N ALA A 575 23.34 14.49 0.17
CA ALA A 575 24.44 15.43 -0.10
C ALA A 575 24.42 16.64 0.84
N SER A 576 23.22 17.21 1.05
CA SER A 576 23.02 18.38 1.92
C SER A 576 23.27 18.09 3.40
N SER A 577 23.16 16.83 3.81
CA SER A 577 23.28 16.43 5.21
C SER A 577 24.69 16.57 5.78
N PHE A 578 25.75 16.63 4.96
CA PHE A 578 27.12 16.72 5.50
C PHE A 578 27.33 18.04 6.23
N ASP A 579 27.08 19.16 5.57
CA ASP A 579 27.33 20.50 6.12
C ASP A 579 26.06 21.22 6.58
N MET A 580 24.91 20.55 6.50
CA MET A 580 23.59 21.13 6.83
C MET A 580 23.29 22.37 5.99
N VAL A 581 23.61 22.30 4.70
CA VAL A 581 23.27 23.31 3.70
C VAL A 581 22.75 22.63 2.46
N VAL A 582 21.73 23.21 1.82
CA VAL A 582 21.23 22.71 0.54
C VAL A 582 22.39 22.61 -0.46
N THR A 583 22.57 21.41 -1.00
CA THR A 583 23.68 21.04 -1.87
C THR A 583 23.12 20.29 -3.07
N ASP A 584 23.55 20.69 -4.28
CA ASP A 584 23.26 19.94 -5.49
C ASP A 584 24.05 18.63 -5.48
N PRO A 585 23.39 17.46 -5.48
CA PRO A 585 24.07 16.17 -5.36
C PRO A 585 24.79 15.74 -6.63
N LYS A 586 24.70 16.50 -7.74
CA LYS A 586 25.22 16.09 -9.05
C LYS A 586 26.67 15.62 -9.02
N PHE A 587 27.55 16.35 -8.33
CA PHE A 587 28.97 16.00 -8.27
C PHE A 587 29.25 14.67 -7.54
N LEU A 588 28.37 14.24 -6.63
CA LEU A 588 28.43 12.93 -5.97
C LEU A 588 27.75 11.84 -6.80
N LEU A 589 26.63 12.18 -7.46
CA LEU A 589 25.92 11.27 -8.37
C LEU A 589 26.82 10.86 -9.56
N ASP A 590 27.58 11.80 -10.11
CA ASP A 590 28.50 11.56 -11.21
C ASP A 590 29.67 10.61 -10.82
N GLN A 591 29.86 10.33 -9.52
CA GLN A 591 30.86 9.39 -9.00
C GLN A 591 30.31 7.98 -8.74
N LEU A 592 29.00 7.77 -8.88
CA LEU A 592 28.41 6.46 -8.57
C LEU A 592 28.71 5.44 -9.67
N GLU A 593 29.04 4.22 -9.27
CA GLU A 593 29.20 3.10 -10.18
C GLU A 593 27.82 2.56 -10.62
N SER A 594 27.47 2.74 -11.89
CA SER A 594 26.17 2.29 -12.43
C SER A 594 25.90 0.81 -12.18
N ALA A 595 26.92 -0.04 -12.36
CA ALA A 595 26.80 -1.48 -12.11
C ALA A 595 26.51 -1.82 -10.63
N LYS A 596 27.01 -1.02 -9.68
CA LYS A 596 26.73 -1.20 -8.24
C LYS A 596 25.29 -0.81 -7.94
N LEU A 597 24.83 0.32 -8.46
CA LEU A 597 23.46 0.79 -8.31
C LEU A 597 22.46 -0.23 -8.90
N GLU A 598 22.65 -0.62 -10.16
CA GLU A 598 21.80 -1.61 -10.84
C GLU A 598 21.74 -2.93 -10.07
N ARG A 599 22.87 -3.42 -9.57
CA ARG A 599 22.92 -4.66 -8.76
C ARG A 599 22.13 -4.52 -7.46
N LEU A 600 22.19 -3.38 -6.79
CA LEU A 600 21.47 -3.17 -5.52
C LEU A 600 19.96 -3.02 -5.76
N VAL A 601 19.56 -2.23 -6.76
CA VAL A 601 18.14 -2.00 -7.10
C VAL A 601 17.47 -3.26 -7.65
N SER A 602 18.17 -4.04 -8.48
CA SER A 602 17.66 -5.32 -9.00
C SER A 602 17.75 -6.49 -8.00
N GLY A 603 18.35 -6.27 -6.82
CA GLY A 603 18.59 -7.31 -5.82
C GLY A 603 19.58 -8.39 -6.27
N GLY A 604 20.47 -8.07 -7.23
CA GLY A 604 21.56 -8.93 -7.70
C GLY A 604 21.11 -10.18 -8.46
N ARG A 605 19.85 -10.25 -8.90
CA ARG A 605 19.31 -11.37 -9.68
C ARG A 605 19.43 -11.06 -11.17
N SER A 606 19.98 -12.01 -11.93
CA SER A 606 19.99 -11.91 -13.40
C SER A 606 18.57 -11.84 -13.94
N SER A 607 18.39 -11.16 -15.07
CA SER A 607 17.15 -11.19 -15.86
C SER A 607 16.86 -12.64 -16.27
N GLY A 608 16.12 -13.36 -15.43
CA GLY A 608 15.49 -14.62 -15.82
C GLY A 608 14.55 -14.38 -17.01
N PRO A 609 14.02 -15.45 -17.62
CA PRO A 609 13.04 -15.28 -18.68
C PRO A 609 11.89 -14.42 -18.16
N GLN A 610 11.69 -13.26 -18.79
CA GLN A 610 10.62 -12.35 -18.43
C GLN A 610 9.29 -13.09 -18.63
N PRO A 611 8.39 -13.08 -17.64
CA PRO A 611 7.08 -13.71 -17.80
C PRO A 611 6.38 -13.11 -19.02
N VAL A 612 5.82 -13.97 -19.88
CA VAL A 612 5.08 -13.52 -21.07
C VAL A 612 3.86 -12.72 -20.61
N LEU A 613 3.85 -11.44 -20.97
CA LEU A 613 2.75 -10.54 -20.65
C LEU A 613 1.52 -10.91 -21.48
N LYS A 614 0.45 -11.35 -20.82
CA LYS A 614 -0.84 -11.62 -21.45
C LYS A 614 -1.77 -10.43 -21.25
N ILE A 615 -2.07 -9.72 -22.33
CA ILE A 615 -3.07 -8.64 -22.30
C ILE A 615 -4.47 -9.25 -22.14
N SER A 616 -5.24 -8.64 -21.24
CA SER A 616 -6.62 -8.97 -20.93
C SER A 616 -7.56 -7.94 -21.55
N GLU A 617 -8.82 -8.32 -21.74
CA GLU A 617 -9.92 -7.40 -22.06
C GLU A 617 -10.98 -7.46 -20.95
N PRO A 618 -11.72 -6.37 -20.71
CA PRO A 618 -12.70 -6.30 -19.63
C PRO A 618 -13.83 -7.31 -19.82
N ARG A 619 -14.38 -7.79 -18.71
CA ARG A 619 -15.44 -8.82 -18.67
C ARG A 619 -16.47 -8.42 -17.61
N PRO A 620 -17.26 -7.36 -17.87
CA PRO A 620 -18.23 -6.81 -16.93
C PRO A 620 -19.34 -7.81 -16.58
N GLU A 621 -19.94 -7.63 -15.40
CA GLU A 621 -21.25 -8.23 -15.12
C GLU A 621 -22.35 -7.37 -15.76
N MET A 622 -22.97 -7.90 -16.81
CA MET A 622 -24.03 -7.21 -17.56
C MET A 622 -25.40 -7.43 -16.90
N SER A 623 -26.28 -6.43 -16.96
CA SER A 623 -27.68 -6.60 -16.52
C SER A 623 -28.44 -7.60 -17.40
N SER A 624 -29.07 -8.62 -16.81
CA SER A 624 -29.71 -9.71 -17.57
C SER A 624 -31.15 -9.47 -18.04
N ASN A 625 -31.84 -8.42 -17.56
CA ASN A 625 -33.12 -7.94 -18.08
C ASN A 625 -33.45 -6.57 -17.46
N SER A 626 -34.33 -5.81 -18.12
CA SER A 626 -34.69 -4.41 -17.85
C SER A 626 -34.63 -4.00 -16.37
N VAL A 627 -33.67 -3.12 -16.10
CA VAL A 627 -33.58 -2.13 -15.01
C VAL A 627 -34.69 -2.27 -13.97
N PRO A 628 -34.42 -2.63 -12.70
CA PRO A 628 -35.28 -2.12 -11.65
C PRO A 628 -35.15 -0.61 -11.77
N VAL A 629 -36.20 0.02 -12.30
CA VAL A 629 -36.36 1.47 -12.36
C VAL A 629 -35.90 1.97 -11.01
N LEU A 630 -34.69 2.52 -10.96
CA LEU A 630 -34.25 3.42 -9.91
C LEU A 630 -35.43 4.35 -9.80
N LEU A 631 -36.20 4.23 -8.69
CA LEU A 631 -37.45 4.91 -8.44
C LEU A 631 -37.45 6.16 -9.29
N SER A 632 -38.20 6.13 -10.42
CA SER A 632 -38.52 7.35 -11.12
C SER A 632 -38.90 8.27 -10.00
N SER A 633 -38.19 9.38 -9.84
CA SER A 633 -38.41 10.32 -8.77
C SER A 633 -39.88 10.73 -8.84
N SER A 634 -40.75 9.93 -8.24
CA SER A 634 -42.04 10.33 -7.77
C SER A 634 -41.62 11.35 -6.77
N GLU A 635 -41.76 12.61 -7.19
CA GLU A 635 -41.79 13.78 -6.36
C GLU A 635 -42.50 13.37 -5.07
N SER A 636 -41.71 12.92 -4.09
CA SER A 636 -42.15 12.93 -2.73
C SER A 636 -42.12 14.40 -2.43
N ASP A 637 -43.32 14.95 -2.52
CA ASP A 637 -43.74 16.28 -2.17
C ASP A 637 -43.34 16.54 -0.71
N VAL A 638 -42.04 16.73 -0.49
CA VAL A 638 -41.53 17.40 0.70
C VAL A 638 -41.80 18.85 0.41
N GLY A 639 -42.93 19.33 0.90
CA GLY A 639 -43.29 20.73 0.90
C GLY A 639 -42.15 21.56 1.46
N ALA A 640 -41.26 22.00 0.57
CA ALA A 640 -40.15 22.89 0.86
C ALA A 640 -40.40 24.16 0.07
N THR A 641 -41.29 24.99 0.61
CA THR A 641 -41.27 26.43 0.32
C THR A 641 -39.90 26.96 0.72
N THR A 642 -38.98 27.07 -0.24
CA THR A 642 -37.83 27.95 -0.11
C THR A 642 -37.33 28.41 -1.47
N PRO A 643 -37.64 29.64 -1.91
CA PRO A 643 -36.67 30.41 -2.65
C PRO A 643 -35.70 30.99 -1.61
N ARG A 644 -34.78 30.19 -1.07
CA ARG A 644 -33.74 30.76 -0.20
C ARG A 644 -32.56 31.14 -1.07
N ILE A 645 -32.61 32.36 -1.60
CA ILE A 645 -31.36 33.09 -1.80
C ILE A 645 -30.71 33.15 -0.41
N ILE A 646 -29.75 32.27 -0.15
CA ILE A 646 -28.97 32.27 1.08
C ILE A 646 -28.05 33.49 1.00
N ARG A 647 -28.34 34.50 1.81
CA ARG A 647 -27.48 35.66 1.98
C ARG A 647 -26.61 35.43 3.21
N SER A 648 -25.36 35.05 2.98
CA SER A 648 -24.35 34.88 4.01
C SER A 648 -23.11 35.71 3.67
N LYS A 649 -22.29 36.00 4.68
CA LYS A 649 -20.95 36.55 4.45
C LYS A 649 -20.06 35.40 3.96
N VAL A 650 -19.62 35.45 2.71
CA VAL A 650 -18.70 34.46 2.17
C VAL A 650 -17.33 34.67 2.81
N GLN A 651 -16.90 33.70 3.61
CA GLN A 651 -15.53 33.64 4.09
C GLN A 651 -14.67 32.96 3.05
N ARG A 652 -14.00 33.77 2.22
CA ARG A 652 -13.07 33.27 1.23
C ARG A 652 -11.74 32.96 1.91
N PHE A 653 -11.37 31.69 1.88
CA PHE A 653 -9.98 31.30 2.09
C PHE A 653 -9.18 31.62 0.82
N GLY A 654 -7.85 31.70 0.93
CA GLY A 654 -6.98 31.97 -0.23
C GLY A 654 -7.16 30.95 -1.36
N GLN A 655 -6.37 31.05 -2.43
CA GLN A 655 -6.32 29.97 -3.42
C GLN A 655 -5.61 28.75 -2.84
N ASN A 656 -5.97 27.55 -3.33
CA ASN A 656 -5.31 26.28 -3.01
C ASN A 656 -5.22 25.95 -1.51
N VAL A 657 -6.36 26.04 -0.82
CA VAL A 657 -6.54 25.60 0.56
C VAL A 657 -6.44 24.08 0.61
N ASP A 658 -5.51 23.56 1.40
CA ASP A 658 -5.35 22.12 1.64
C ASP A 658 -6.13 21.65 2.88
N THR A 659 -6.19 20.35 3.10
CA THR A 659 -6.92 19.74 4.23
C THR A 659 -6.35 20.13 5.59
N ASP A 660 -5.03 20.36 5.68
CA ASP A 660 -4.35 20.71 6.94
C ASP A 660 -4.72 22.15 7.38
N ALA A 661 -5.28 22.96 6.45
CA ALA A 661 -5.86 24.25 6.78
C ALA A 661 -7.21 24.15 7.52
N ILE A 662 -7.97 23.07 7.32
CA ILE A 662 -9.28 22.84 7.93
C ILE A 662 -9.11 22.29 9.35
N ILE A 663 -8.39 21.19 9.50
CA ILE A 663 -8.01 20.61 10.80
C ILE A 663 -6.54 20.22 10.67
N PRO A 664 -5.62 20.86 11.41
CA PRO A 664 -4.22 20.48 11.38
C PRO A 664 -4.02 19.02 11.79
N ALA A 665 -3.08 18.34 11.14
CA ALA A 665 -2.91 16.89 11.24
C ALA A 665 -2.72 16.40 12.69
N GLU A 666 -2.13 17.20 13.59
CA GLU A 666 -1.94 16.81 14.99
C GLU A 666 -3.26 16.65 15.78
N PHE A 667 -4.35 17.29 15.32
CA PHE A 667 -5.69 17.25 15.91
C PHE A 667 -6.65 16.29 15.19
N MET A 668 -6.26 15.74 14.02
CA MET A 668 -7.05 14.73 13.31
C MET A 668 -7.43 13.48 14.13
N PRO A 669 -6.61 12.98 15.08
CA PRO A 669 -7.02 11.89 15.98
C PRO A 669 -8.05 12.29 17.05
N GLY A 670 -8.71 13.44 16.91
CA GLY A 670 -9.73 13.92 17.84
C GLY A 670 -10.81 12.88 18.15
N VAL A 671 -11.40 12.97 19.35
CA VAL A 671 -12.26 11.92 19.90
C VAL A 671 -13.70 11.98 19.39
N ASP A 672 -14.19 13.18 19.09
CA ASP A 672 -15.54 13.42 18.57
C ASP A 672 -15.62 14.71 17.74
N ASN A 673 -16.82 15.05 17.26
CA ASN A 673 -17.03 16.24 16.45
C ASN A 673 -16.80 17.54 17.22
N ALA A 674 -17.03 17.56 18.54
CA ALA A 674 -16.82 18.75 19.36
C ALA A 674 -15.32 19.01 19.55
N ASP A 675 -14.55 17.95 19.79
CA ASP A 675 -13.10 17.99 19.87
C ASP A 675 -12.47 18.43 18.53
N LEU A 676 -12.83 17.77 17.43
CA LEU A 676 -12.41 18.18 16.08
C LEU A 676 -12.81 19.63 15.76
N GLY A 677 -14.03 20.03 16.13
CA GLY A 677 -14.53 21.39 15.98
C GLY A 677 -13.72 22.41 16.79
N SER A 678 -13.23 22.02 17.97
CA SER A 678 -12.38 22.86 18.82
C SER A 678 -11.00 23.14 18.21
N HIS A 679 -10.63 22.42 17.14
CA HIS A 679 -9.39 22.59 16.40
C HIS A 679 -9.61 23.03 14.94
N CYS A 680 -10.86 23.30 14.54
CA CYS A 680 -11.18 23.74 13.19
C CYS A 680 -10.58 25.12 12.88
N PHE A 681 -9.87 25.19 11.76
CA PHE A 681 -9.07 26.32 11.28
C PHE A 681 -8.08 26.88 12.33
N GLN A 682 -7.64 26.04 13.28
CA GLN A 682 -6.80 26.40 14.43
C GLN A 682 -5.64 27.35 14.07
N TYR A 683 -4.94 27.09 12.96
CA TYR A 683 -3.79 27.90 12.53
C TYR A 683 -4.11 28.93 11.43
N PHE A 684 -5.14 28.71 10.63
CA PHE A 684 -5.47 29.57 9.49
C PHE A 684 -6.45 30.70 9.83
N ARG A 685 -7.38 30.44 10.76
CA ARG A 685 -8.37 31.39 11.30
C ARG A 685 -8.57 31.12 12.79
N PRO A 686 -7.61 31.48 13.65
CA PRO A 686 -7.70 31.21 15.08
C PRO A 686 -8.99 31.75 15.72
N GLU A 687 -9.52 32.86 15.20
CA GLU A 687 -10.72 33.54 15.66
C GLU A 687 -12.02 32.87 15.19
N PHE A 688 -11.96 31.89 14.28
CA PHE A 688 -13.12 31.20 13.76
C PHE A 688 -13.95 30.56 14.88
N ARG A 689 -13.29 29.87 15.81
CA ARG A 689 -13.98 29.15 16.89
C ARG A 689 -14.61 30.12 17.88
N ASP A 690 -13.94 31.22 18.21
CA ASP A 690 -14.51 32.26 19.05
C ASP A 690 -15.77 32.84 18.41
N LYS A 691 -15.77 33.06 17.09
CA LYS A 691 -16.97 33.52 16.37
C LYS A 691 -18.11 32.51 16.45
N VAL A 692 -17.83 31.22 16.27
CA VAL A 692 -18.84 30.14 16.34
C VAL A 692 -19.40 30.03 17.76
N THR A 693 -18.54 29.99 18.78
CA THR A 693 -18.93 29.94 20.20
C THR A 693 -19.76 31.16 20.59
N ASN A 694 -19.48 32.33 20.01
CA ASN A 694 -20.25 33.57 20.21
C ASN A 694 -21.55 33.64 19.36
N GLY A 695 -22.01 32.52 18.81
CA GLY A 695 -23.31 32.41 18.14
C GLY A 695 -23.30 32.74 16.64
N SER A 696 -22.12 32.85 16.00
CA SER A 696 -22.06 32.97 14.54
C SER A 696 -22.54 31.67 13.90
N THR A 697 -23.59 31.76 13.10
CA THR A 697 -24.13 30.62 12.37
C THR A 697 -23.31 30.38 11.11
N ILE A 698 -22.79 29.16 10.95
CA ILE A 698 -22.15 28.70 9.71
C ILE A 698 -23.24 28.02 8.90
N MET A 699 -23.49 28.55 7.70
CA MET A 699 -24.40 27.97 6.72
C MET A 699 -23.63 27.22 5.65
#